data_AF-A0A667ZFQ1-F1
#
_entry.id   AF-A0A667ZFQ1-F1
#
_cell.length_a   1.000
_cell.length_b   1.000
_cell.length_c   1.000
_cell.angle_alpha   90.00
_cell.angle_beta   90.00
_cell.angle_gamma   90.00
#
_symmetry.space_group_name_H-M   'P 1'
#
loop_
_entity.id
_entity.type
_entity.pdbx_description
1 polymer ?
#
loop_
_entity_poly.entity_id
_entity_poly.type
_entity_poly.pdbx_seq_one_letter_code
_entity_poly.pdbx_strand_id
1 'polypeptide(L)'
;NESNVFTTPLKHRVQHSKSDMAILRLPTMEFQHSSRFSRMKRDWVIPPISLPENDRGPYPKVVVQIKSSNDNKVAVTYKITGPGADEPPEGLFTIDKHSGMMFVTQSLDREKKDKYNLWAHALTEGGKAEDPMKLIINVIDLNDNHPEFTHSLFSGRVSESAAIDYSFMGVTAGDRDDPKTDNGIVRYRIQAQAPALPTPNMFAINPASGVISVAAGGLDREIYPEYKLIIEAADMVGEGLTTSCTAVITITDSNDHAPQFTVTSVLSSVPENEVGVEVIRLKVTDQDELGSPNANTKYSIIKGNEGGYFNISTGPSKMEGIITTAKELDFESIRVFTLLVVVENEVVFSRPVSTSTATVTVSVEDRNEPPVFNPAETHVSRSEDAAVGSTVAQLTARDPDTARKQSIRYQLLEDTAKWLTIDKDTGLVKVKSRMDRESTFVKNALYTVLILAYDNDTFPATGTATLIVTLLDVNDNAPLIKQRRASLCNRDPSPVLLDIVDVDGRGNCEPFTVELQGEHRINWTVSSNSTSKKTQSLAPRRLLSPGDYGVLMRIYDAGMLYQDSTLEVEVCHCQGAVSTCFIPHPESRTHVPSLATAVLGAIFGILLLLLLLLLFLRGRTTEKEAPLLEDVVRDNIFYYDEEGGGEEDQQYDLSQLHRGLDSHPSVFCTDVLPIGQTLPLYRLRPQVDEEIGNFIEDNLHVADNDPTAPPYDSLLVFDYEGVGSEAGSLSSLHSSSSDEEQGFQSLACSGPRFSRLADLYMAGAEEDDDTETLPGKTEWV
;
A
#
# COMPACT_ATOMS: atom_id res chain seq x y z
N ASN A 1 -12.11 82.46 -27.55
CA ASN A 1 -11.86 83.02 -26.20
C ASN A 1 -10.40 82.89 -25.88
N GLU A 2 -9.80 83.95 -25.37
CA GLU A 2 -8.38 84.03 -25.03
C GLU A 2 -8.15 83.72 -23.54
N SER A 3 -6.96 83.27 -23.20
CA SER A 3 -6.26 83.70 -21.96
C SER A 3 -4.79 83.25 -22.04
N ASN A 4 -3.92 84.15 -22.50
CA ASN A 4 -2.48 83.94 -22.46
C ASN A 4 -1.93 84.18 -21.05
N VAL A 5 -0.98 83.37 -20.61
CA VAL A 5 0.11 83.83 -19.73
C VAL A 5 1.43 83.27 -20.26
N PHE A 6 2.37 84.16 -20.57
CA PHE A 6 3.74 83.85 -20.99
C PHE A 6 4.71 84.25 -19.88
N THR A 7 5.70 83.41 -19.58
CA THR A 7 7.00 83.84 -19.02
C THR A 7 8.11 82.93 -19.54
N THR A 8 9.25 83.52 -19.90
CA THR A 8 10.38 82.87 -20.58
C THR A 8 11.59 82.63 -19.66
N PRO A 9 12.49 81.67 -20.00
CA PRO A 9 13.63 81.33 -19.16
C PRO A 9 14.81 82.31 -19.31
N LEU A 10 15.43 82.68 -18.19
CA LEU A 10 16.61 83.54 -18.15
C LEU A 10 17.92 82.75 -18.34
N LYS A 11 18.51 82.84 -19.54
CA LYS A 11 19.93 82.49 -19.75
C LYS A 11 20.81 83.68 -19.35
N HIS A 12 21.63 83.54 -18.32
CA HIS A 12 22.70 84.52 -18.06
C HIS A 12 23.99 84.14 -18.80
N ARG A 13 24.38 85.01 -19.75
CA ARG A 13 25.62 84.89 -20.54
C ARG A 13 26.71 85.72 -19.89
N VAL A 14 27.84 85.10 -19.52
CA VAL A 14 29.02 85.83 -19.04
C VAL A 14 29.68 86.57 -20.21
N GLN A 15 30.07 87.83 -19.99
CA GLN A 15 30.96 88.59 -20.87
C GLN A 15 32.18 89.05 -20.08
N HIS A 16 33.35 89.06 -20.73
CA HIS A 16 34.60 89.51 -20.12
C HIS A 16 34.68 91.04 -20.03
N SER A 17 35.24 91.54 -18.92
CA SER A 17 36.00 92.77 -18.90
C SER A 17 37.29 92.61 -18.07
N LYS A 18 38.43 92.68 -18.75
CA LYS A 18 39.66 93.25 -18.19
C LYS A 18 39.56 94.77 -18.38
N SER A 19 40.12 95.63 -17.54
CA SER A 19 40.87 95.46 -16.29
C SER A 19 41.09 96.84 -15.68
N ASP A 20 41.23 96.96 -14.35
CA ASP A 20 42.15 97.95 -13.76
C ASP A 20 42.52 97.61 -12.31
N MET A 21 43.65 98.13 -11.84
CA MET A 21 44.19 97.86 -10.50
C MET A 21 43.53 98.72 -9.41
N ALA A 22 43.10 98.10 -8.31
CA ALA A 22 42.82 98.78 -7.04
C ALA A 22 43.42 98.00 -5.87
N ILE A 23 44.14 98.70 -4.98
CA ILE A 23 44.87 98.09 -3.86
C ILE A 23 43.91 97.85 -2.69
N LEU A 24 43.82 96.60 -2.22
CA LEU A 24 43.04 96.22 -1.06
C LEU A 24 43.52 96.95 0.21
N ARG A 25 42.62 97.74 0.82
CA ARG A 25 42.74 98.19 2.22
C ARG A 25 41.78 97.39 3.08
N LEU A 26 42.30 96.82 4.17
CA LEU A 26 41.51 96.10 5.16
C LEU A 26 40.64 97.08 5.97
N PRO A 27 39.45 96.65 6.47
CA PRO A 27 38.51 97.53 7.15
C PRO A 27 38.93 97.84 8.59
N THR A 28 38.82 99.11 8.99
CA THR A 28 38.97 99.56 10.38
C THR A 28 37.60 99.54 11.07
N MET A 29 37.49 98.95 12.26
CA MET A 29 36.33 99.11 13.14
C MET A 29 36.72 99.88 14.40
N GLU A 30 36.00 100.97 14.69
CA GLU A 30 36.06 101.64 15.98
C GLU A 30 35.00 101.06 16.93
N PHE A 31 35.32 100.99 18.23
CA PHE A 31 34.37 100.61 19.28
C PHE A 31 34.25 101.73 20.31
N GLN A 32 33.01 102.13 20.61
CA GLN A 32 32.75 103.09 21.68
C GLN A 32 32.98 102.46 23.06
N HIS A 33 33.50 103.26 23.98
CA HIS A 33 34.03 102.79 25.26
C HIS A 33 32.99 102.89 26.40
N SER A 34 32.35 101.76 26.74
CA SER A 34 31.52 101.64 27.96
C SER A 34 32.33 101.06 29.13
N SER A 35 31.94 101.40 30.36
CA SER A 35 32.84 101.32 31.52
C SER A 35 32.71 100.06 32.38
N ARG A 36 33.86 99.58 32.88
CA ARG A 36 34.02 98.69 34.06
C ARG A 36 33.37 97.30 34.00
N PHE A 37 34.08 96.34 33.42
CA PHE A 37 34.33 95.04 34.07
C PHE A 37 35.75 94.57 33.75
N SER A 38 36.43 93.92 34.70
CA SER A 38 37.78 93.40 34.46
C SER A 38 37.70 92.15 33.59
N ARG A 39 38.28 92.20 32.39
CA ARG A 39 38.23 91.12 31.41
C ARG A 39 39.47 90.25 31.57
N MET A 40 39.32 89.00 32.01
CA MET A 40 40.37 88.00 31.77
C MET A 40 40.66 87.97 30.26
N LYS A 41 41.94 87.99 29.89
CA LYS A 41 42.32 87.65 28.51
C LYS A 41 41.82 86.22 28.25
N ARG A 42 41.08 86.05 27.16
CA ARG A 42 41.02 84.74 26.49
C ARG A 42 42.28 84.63 25.64
N ASP A 43 42.94 83.49 25.68
CA ASP A 43 44.08 83.23 24.84
C ASP A 43 43.64 83.09 23.37
N TRP A 44 44.50 83.54 22.46
CA TRP A 44 44.22 83.54 21.03
C TRP A 44 44.51 82.14 20.46
N VAL A 45 43.49 81.29 20.43
CA VAL A 45 43.57 79.98 19.79
C VAL A 45 43.72 80.18 18.28
N ILE A 46 44.79 79.65 17.69
CA ILE A 46 44.99 79.63 16.24
C ILE A 46 43.91 78.72 15.61
N PRO A 47 43.18 79.18 14.56
CA PRO A 47 42.19 78.35 13.88
C PRO A 47 42.87 77.15 13.21
N PRO A 48 42.18 76.01 13.06
CA PRO A 48 42.70 74.88 12.30
C PRO A 48 43.11 75.31 10.88
N ILE A 49 44.28 74.84 10.46
CA ILE A 49 44.83 75.10 9.14
C ILE A 49 44.37 73.96 8.23
N SER A 50 43.84 74.28 7.05
CA SER A 50 43.39 73.27 6.09
C SER A 50 44.28 73.31 4.85
N LEU A 51 44.88 72.17 4.48
CA LEU A 51 45.75 72.02 3.32
C LEU A 51 45.18 70.96 2.37
N PRO A 52 45.02 71.22 1.07
CA PRO A 52 44.62 70.18 0.13
C PRO A 52 45.68 69.08 0.04
N GLU A 53 45.21 67.85 -0.13
CA GLU A 53 46.07 66.73 -0.50
C GLU A 53 46.55 66.82 -1.95
N ASN A 54 47.49 65.95 -2.33
CA ASN A 54 48.01 65.83 -3.70
C ASN A 54 48.48 67.15 -4.35
N ASP A 55 48.73 68.18 -3.53
CA ASP A 55 48.84 69.58 -3.94
C ASP A 55 50.10 69.85 -4.77
N ARG A 56 49.92 70.13 -6.06
CA ARG A 56 51.02 70.19 -7.04
C ARG A 56 51.81 71.49 -6.91
N GLY A 57 53.14 71.40 -6.94
CA GLY A 57 54.03 72.57 -6.94
C GLY A 57 55.43 72.27 -6.41
N PRO A 58 56.34 73.26 -6.43
CA PRO A 58 57.64 73.14 -5.80
C PRO A 58 57.47 73.12 -4.26
N TYR A 59 57.89 72.03 -3.64
CA TYR A 59 58.08 71.94 -2.20
C TYR A 59 59.47 72.47 -1.81
N PRO A 60 59.66 73.01 -0.59
CA PRO A 60 58.67 73.14 0.49
C PRO A 60 57.70 74.32 0.30
N LYS A 61 56.43 74.14 0.69
CA LYS A 61 55.37 75.18 0.63
C LYS A 61 55.15 75.80 2.01
N VAL A 62 54.97 77.12 2.09
CA VAL A 62 54.67 77.83 3.35
C VAL A 62 53.25 77.51 3.81
N VAL A 63 53.09 77.16 5.09
CA VAL A 63 51.81 76.81 5.73
C VAL A 63 51.28 77.96 6.58
N VAL A 64 52.10 78.46 7.52
CA VAL A 64 51.76 79.57 8.43
C VAL A 64 53.06 80.16 8.99
N GLN A 65 53.03 81.40 9.48
CA GLN A 65 54.10 81.95 10.32
C GLN A 65 53.59 82.10 11.76
N ILE A 66 54.31 81.52 12.73
CA ILE A 66 54.09 81.75 14.16
C ILE A 66 55.15 82.73 14.69
N LYS A 67 54.79 83.56 15.67
CA LYS A 67 55.70 84.51 16.32
C LYS A 67 55.31 84.71 17.78
N SER A 68 56.28 84.64 18.69
CA SER A 68 56.09 84.91 20.12
C SER A 68 55.87 86.41 20.38
N SER A 69 55.14 86.72 21.45
CA SER A 69 54.98 88.09 21.97
C SER A 69 56.27 88.66 22.58
N ASN A 70 57.23 87.78 22.92
CA ASN A 70 58.52 88.09 23.51
C ASN A 70 59.69 88.08 22.50
N ASP A 71 59.42 87.74 21.24
CA ASP A 71 60.38 87.70 20.12
C ASP A 71 61.11 89.04 19.89
N ASN A 72 60.46 90.17 20.22
CA ASN A 72 61.06 91.51 20.16
C ASN A 72 61.88 91.88 21.43
N LYS A 73 62.05 90.96 22.40
CA LYS A 73 62.71 91.20 23.70
C LYS A 73 63.83 90.20 24.00
N VAL A 74 63.67 88.96 23.55
CA VAL A 74 64.63 87.85 23.73
C VAL A 74 64.68 87.09 22.41
N ALA A 75 65.86 86.58 22.03
CA ALA A 75 65.99 85.73 20.85
C ALA A 75 65.21 84.42 21.05
N VAL A 76 64.10 84.26 20.32
CA VAL A 76 63.26 83.06 20.36
C VAL A 76 63.70 82.09 19.26
N THR A 77 63.74 80.81 19.60
CA THR A 77 63.93 79.70 18.66
C THR A 77 62.64 78.87 18.60
N TYR A 78 62.14 78.63 17.39
CA TYR A 78 60.89 77.89 17.16
C TYR A 78 61.16 76.39 16.88
N LYS A 79 60.38 75.50 17.51
CA LYS A 79 60.33 74.05 17.20
C LYS A 79 58.87 73.60 17.09
N ILE A 80 58.57 72.66 16.19
CA ILE A 80 57.31 71.89 16.20
C ILE A 80 57.55 70.43 16.62
N THR A 81 56.56 69.79 17.25
CA THR A 81 56.59 68.37 17.63
C THR A 81 55.26 67.66 17.37
N GLY A 82 55.30 66.33 17.26
CA GLY A 82 54.14 65.46 17.06
C GLY A 82 54.13 64.77 15.68
N PRO A 83 53.03 64.08 15.33
CA PRO A 83 52.93 63.31 14.10
C PRO A 83 53.00 64.24 12.89
N GLY A 84 53.85 63.92 11.92
CA GLY A 84 54.16 64.81 10.81
C GLY A 84 55.44 65.64 11.01
N ALA A 85 55.97 65.75 12.23
CA ALA A 85 57.18 66.52 12.54
C ALA A 85 58.31 65.61 13.05
N ASP A 86 58.25 65.21 14.32
CA ASP A 86 59.21 64.32 14.99
C ASP A 86 58.60 63.02 15.54
N GLU A 87 57.35 62.72 15.14
CA GLU A 87 56.72 61.40 15.28
C GLU A 87 56.21 60.92 13.89
N PRO A 88 56.15 59.60 13.64
CA PRO A 88 55.71 59.05 12.35
C PRO A 88 54.32 59.51 11.85
N PRO A 89 54.16 59.80 10.54
CA PRO A 89 55.23 59.96 9.54
C PRO A 89 56.09 61.21 9.83
N GLU A 90 57.41 61.05 9.90
CA GLU A 90 58.33 62.14 10.27
C GLU A 90 58.61 63.10 9.09
N GLY A 91 58.94 64.35 9.39
CA GLY A 91 59.48 65.31 8.42
C GLY A 91 58.51 65.89 7.38
N LEU A 92 57.22 65.54 7.39
CA LEU A 92 56.19 66.14 6.52
C LEU A 92 56.05 67.66 6.74
N PHE A 93 56.19 68.09 7.98
CA PHE A 93 56.13 69.47 8.41
C PHE A 93 57.45 69.87 9.06
N THR A 94 57.94 71.05 8.69
CA THR A 94 59.14 71.66 9.25
C THR A 94 58.86 73.10 9.66
N ILE A 95 59.73 73.67 10.50
CA ILE A 95 59.64 75.09 10.88
C ILE A 95 61.04 75.69 10.82
N ASP A 96 61.16 76.88 10.23
CA ASP A 96 62.39 77.65 10.35
C ASP A 96 62.54 78.18 11.78
N LYS A 97 63.71 77.91 12.36
CA LYS A 97 64.04 78.16 13.75
C LYS A 97 64.03 79.64 14.12
N HIS A 98 64.25 80.54 13.16
CA HIS A 98 64.43 81.96 13.41
C HIS A 98 63.25 82.83 12.95
N SER A 99 62.66 82.55 11.80
CA SER A 99 61.49 83.29 11.30
C SER A 99 60.15 82.77 11.81
N GLY A 100 60.11 81.54 12.36
CA GLY A 100 58.86 80.89 12.75
C GLY A 100 57.94 80.52 11.57
N MET A 101 58.44 80.58 10.33
CA MET A 101 57.72 80.09 9.15
C MET A 101 57.68 78.57 9.15
N MET A 102 56.46 78.03 9.17
CA MET A 102 56.17 76.60 9.05
C MET A 102 55.98 76.23 7.58
N PHE A 103 56.53 75.09 7.19
CA PHE A 103 56.48 74.57 5.83
C PHE A 103 55.99 73.12 5.79
N VAL A 104 55.31 72.75 4.72
CA VAL A 104 55.06 71.35 4.33
C VAL A 104 56.08 70.94 3.26
N THR A 105 56.65 69.74 3.37
CA THR A 105 57.84 69.30 2.62
C THR A 105 57.54 68.39 1.43
N GLN A 106 56.35 67.80 1.39
CA GLN A 106 55.87 66.89 0.34
C GLN A 106 54.35 66.93 0.27
N SER A 107 53.74 66.23 -0.70
CA SER A 107 52.29 66.04 -0.73
C SER A 107 51.80 65.28 0.51
N LEU A 108 50.60 65.68 0.94
CA LEU A 108 49.78 64.95 1.90
C LEU A 108 48.81 64.06 1.12
N ASP A 109 48.33 63.00 1.76
CA ASP A 109 47.23 62.13 1.32
C ASP A 109 46.35 61.84 2.56
N ARG A 110 45.04 61.93 2.39
CA ARG A 110 44.03 62.02 3.47
C ARG A 110 43.57 60.63 3.89
N GLU A 111 43.47 59.68 2.96
CA GLU A 111 43.11 58.27 3.18
C GLU A 111 44.10 57.61 4.13
N LYS A 112 45.38 58.00 4.02
CA LYS A 112 46.43 57.60 4.96
C LYS A 112 46.40 58.39 6.26
N LYS A 113 46.10 59.71 6.23
CA LYS A 113 45.98 60.54 7.44
C LYS A 113 45.26 61.89 7.22
N ASP A 114 43.98 61.92 7.55
CA ASP A 114 43.10 63.10 7.53
C ASP A 114 43.60 64.29 8.37
N LYS A 115 44.37 64.03 9.44
CA LYS A 115 44.60 65.02 10.49
C LYS A 115 45.93 64.88 11.23
N TYR A 116 46.56 66.03 11.44
CA TYR A 116 47.79 66.18 12.20
C TYR A 116 47.58 67.13 13.39
N ASN A 117 47.84 66.64 14.60
CA ASN A 117 47.79 67.42 15.83
C ASN A 117 49.23 67.71 16.28
N LEU A 118 49.75 68.87 15.90
CA LEU A 118 51.12 69.30 16.18
C LEU A 118 51.17 70.25 17.38
N TRP A 119 52.34 70.40 17.98
CA TRP A 119 52.61 71.36 19.05
C TRP A 119 53.78 72.27 18.67
N ALA A 120 53.53 73.58 18.65
CA ALA A 120 54.55 74.59 18.46
C ALA A 120 55.13 75.05 19.81
N HIS A 121 56.45 75.12 19.89
CA HIS A 121 57.21 75.52 21.07
C HIS A 121 58.07 76.74 20.74
N ALA A 122 57.99 77.77 21.57
CA ALA A 122 58.89 78.91 21.56
C ALA A 122 59.93 78.74 22.68
N LEU A 123 61.21 78.73 22.33
CA LEU A 123 62.33 78.44 23.23
C LEU A 123 63.32 79.62 23.28
N THR A 124 64.05 79.75 24.38
CA THR A 124 65.15 80.71 24.60
C THR A 124 66.30 79.99 25.29
N GLU A 125 67.46 80.65 25.40
CA GLU A 125 68.65 80.10 26.09
C GLU A 125 68.39 79.71 27.56
N GLY A 126 67.36 80.30 28.20
CA GLY A 126 66.94 79.98 29.57
C GLY A 126 65.79 78.96 29.70
N GLY A 127 65.24 78.43 28.60
CA GLY A 127 64.11 77.49 28.62
C GLY A 127 62.93 77.91 27.73
N LYS A 128 61.69 77.69 28.19
CA LYS A 128 60.47 78.03 27.44
C LYS A 128 60.23 79.55 27.41
N ALA A 129 59.81 80.07 26.25
CA ALA A 129 59.52 81.49 26.01
C ALA A 129 58.01 81.83 26.09
N GLU A 130 57.18 80.85 25.74
CA GLU A 130 55.72 80.82 25.79
C GLU A 130 55.32 79.35 26.07
N ASP A 131 54.07 79.08 26.46
CA ASP A 131 53.58 77.70 26.60
C ASP A 131 53.35 77.00 25.24
N PRO A 132 53.42 75.65 25.17
CA PRO A 132 53.24 74.90 23.92
C PRO A 132 51.86 75.13 23.29
N MET A 133 51.85 75.61 22.05
CA MET A 133 50.65 75.98 21.32
C MET A 133 50.22 74.84 20.40
N LYS A 134 48.99 74.34 20.58
CA LYS A 134 48.44 73.30 19.71
C LYS A 134 48.13 73.86 18.33
N LEU A 135 48.71 73.25 17.30
CA LEU A 135 48.38 73.45 15.89
C LEU A 135 47.56 72.24 15.41
N ILE A 136 46.46 72.50 14.71
CA ILE A 136 45.65 71.46 14.07
C ILE A 136 45.75 71.69 12.57
N ILE A 137 46.28 70.72 11.85
CA ILE A 137 46.24 70.67 10.40
C ILE A 137 45.23 69.60 10.00
N ASN A 138 44.20 70.01 9.26
CA ASN A 138 43.30 69.09 8.58
C ASN A 138 43.75 68.99 7.11
N VAL A 139 43.72 67.80 6.55
CA VAL A 139 43.86 67.61 5.10
C VAL A 139 42.50 67.85 4.44
N ILE A 140 42.47 68.58 3.33
CA ILE A 140 41.26 68.79 2.54
C ILE A 140 41.20 67.70 1.46
N ASP A 141 40.11 66.96 1.57
CA ASP A 141 39.58 65.95 0.66
C ASP A 141 39.52 66.40 -0.81
N LEU A 142 40.08 65.60 -1.71
CA LEU A 142 39.95 65.72 -3.17
C LEU A 142 39.48 64.39 -3.77
N ASN A 143 38.67 64.47 -4.83
CA ASN A 143 38.31 63.29 -5.62
C ASN A 143 39.56 62.72 -6.32
N ASP A 144 40.09 61.62 -5.78
CA ASP A 144 41.24 60.88 -6.34
C ASP A 144 41.09 59.34 -6.26
N ASN A 145 40.22 58.84 -5.38
CA ASN A 145 39.72 57.47 -5.43
C ASN A 145 38.45 57.39 -6.30
N HIS A 146 38.01 56.16 -6.57
CA HIS A 146 36.78 55.88 -7.31
C HIS A 146 36.00 54.76 -6.61
N PRO A 147 34.66 54.65 -6.82
CA PRO A 147 33.86 53.68 -6.09
C PRO A 147 34.25 52.23 -6.42
N GLU A 148 34.57 51.42 -5.41
CA GLU A 148 34.84 49.99 -5.58
C GLU A 148 33.61 49.16 -5.15
N PHE A 149 33.08 48.32 -6.05
CA PHE A 149 32.04 47.34 -5.71
C PHE A 149 32.57 46.23 -4.81
N THR A 150 31.77 45.77 -3.85
CA THR A 150 32.17 44.67 -2.94
C THR A 150 32.38 43.33 -3.68
N HIS A 151 31.68 43.13 -4.80
CA HIS A 151 31.78 41.97 -5.67
C HIS A 151 31.73 42.40 -7.15
N SER A 152 32.47 41.72 -8.02
CA SER A 152 32.43 41.96 -9.48
C SER A 152 31.17 41.38 -10.14
N LEU A 153 30.61 40.33 -9.53
CA LEU A 153 29.38 39.65 -9.91
C LEU A 153 28.47 39.53 -8.69
N PHE A 154 27.24 40.03 -8.80
CA PHE A 154 26.16 39.77 -7.85
C PHE A 154 25.11 38.86 -8.50
N SER A 155 24.42 38.02 -7.71
CA SER A 155 23.32 37.19 -8.19
C SER A 155 22.05 37.41 -7.37
N GLY A 156 20.89 37.36 -8.03
CA GLY A 156 19.57 37.56 -7.43
C GLY A 156 18.50 36.67 -8.04
N ARG A 157 17.38 36.54 -7.32
CA ARG A 157 16.21 35.76 -7.76
C ARG A 157 14.93 36.59 -7.60
N VAL A 158 14.00 36.45 -8.55
CA VAL A 158 12.70 37.11 -8.55
C VAL A 158 11.69 36.23 -9.29
N SER A 159 10.45 36.12 -8.79
CA SER A 159 9.38 35.39 -9.50
C SER A 159 8.83 36.22 -10.66
N GLU A 160 8.35 35.62 -11.75
CA GLU A 160 7.66 36.41 -12.79
C GLU A 160 6.37 37.06 -12.29
N SER A 161 5.70 36.43 -11.33
CA SER A 161 4.51 36.98 -10.65
C SER A 161 4.81 38.16 -9.72
N ALA A 162 6.08 38.59 -9.60
CA ALA A 162 6.47 39.71 -8.77
C ALA A 162 5.82 41.02 -9.22
N ALA A 163 5.19 41.72 -8.27
CA ALA A 163 4.58 43.01 -8.50
C ALA A 163 5.62 44.09 -8.87
N ILE A 164 5.17 45.12 -9.59
CA ILE A 164 5.95 46.35 -9.80
C ILE A 164 6.31 46.96 -8.43
N ASP A 165 7.49 47.58 -8.35
CA ASP A 165 8.18 48.08 -7.15
C ASP A 165 8.63 46.99 -6.14
N TYR A 166 8.39 45.69 -6.40
CA TYR A 166 8.95 44.62 -5.58
C TYR A 166 10.48 44.65 -5.59
N SER A 167 11.07 44.82 -4.40
CA SER A 167 12.51 44.92 -4.17
C SER A 167 13.07 43.58 -3.70
N PHE A 168 14.02 43.01 -4.44
CA PHE A 168 14.46 41.61 -4.25
C PHE A 168 15.97 41.45 -4.07
N MET A 169 16.76 42.50 -4.33
CA MET A 169 18.22 42.45 -4.38
C MET A 169 18.82 43.81 -4.03
N GLY A 170 20.08 43.86 -3.61
CA GLY A 170 20.84 45.10 -3.51
C GLY A 170 22.30 44.88 -3.86
N VAL A 171 22.93 45.90 -4.43
CA VAL A 171 24.37 45.95 -4.69
C VAL A 171 25.04 47.03 -3.83
N THR A 172 26.33 46.90 -3.60
CA THR A 172 27.08 47.85 -2.76
C THR A 172 28.44 48.14 -3.37
N ALA A 173 28.74 49.43 -3.49
CA ALA A 173 30.06 49.98 -3.70
C ALA A 173 30.41 50.95 -2.55
N GLY A 174 31.70 51.10 -2.28
CA GLY A 174 32.21 52.06 -1.31
C GLY A 174 33.32 52.89 -1.95
N ASP A 175 33.35 54.17 -1.60
CA ASP A 175 34.49 55.04 -1.90
C ASP A 175 35.43 55.14 -0.69
N ARG A 176 36.65 55.65 -0.91
CA ARG A 176 37.65 55.90 0.14
C ARG A 176 37.69 57.37 0.57
N ASP A 177 37.27 58.31 -0.29
CA ASP A 177 37.22 59.75 -0.02
C ASP A 177 36.29 60.10 1.17
N ASP A 178 36.15 61.37 1.60
CA ASP A 178 35.34 61.71 2.78
C ASP A 178 33.84 61.44 2.53
N PRO A 179 33.18 60.51 3.26
CA PRO A 179 31.74 60.28 3.14
C PRO A 179 30.86 61.45 3.63
N LYS A 180 31.48 62.60 3.96
CA LYS A 180 30.81 63.89 4.27
C LYS A 180 30.87 64.90 3.11
N THR A 181 31.74 64.70 2.11
CA THR A 181 31.81 65.50 0.89
C THR A 181 31.05 64.80 -0.23
N ASP A 182 30.82 65.48 -1.35
CA ASP A 182 30.23 64.83 -2.53
C ASP A 182 31.19 63.77 -3.12
N ASN A 183 32.50 63.89 -2.89
CA ASN A 183 33.52 62.93 -3.33
C ASN A 183 33.21 61.52 -2.79
N GLY A 184 32.95 61.37 -1.48
CA GLY A 184 32.60 60.07 -0.89
C GLY A 184 31.15 59.61 -1.11
N ILE A 185 30.31 60.35 -1.85
CA ILE A 185 28.88 60.06 -2.03
C ILE A 185 28.62 59.36 -3.37
N VAL A 186 28.72 58.03 -3.32
CA VAL A 186 28.40 57.12 -4.42
C VAL A 186 26.90 57.15 -4.77
N ARG A 187 26.58 57.10 -6.07
CA ARG A 187 25.24 56.84 -6.61
C ARG A 187 25.25 55.73 -7.65
N TYR A 188 24.16 54.98 -7.72
CA TYR A 188 24.00 53.82 -8.59
C TYR A 188 23.07 54.10 -9.78
N ARG A 189 23.39 53.55 -10.95
CA ARG A 189 22.50 53.52 -12.13
C ARG A 189 22.63 52.21 -12.89
N ILE A 190 21.55 51.73 -13.51
CA ILE A 190 21.61 50.64 -14.49
C ILE A 190 22.06 51.25 -15.81
N GLN A 191 23.18 50.78 -16.36
CA GLN A 191 23.76 51.24 -17.62
C GLN A 191 23.20 50.45 -18.81
N ALA A 192 22.98 49.14 -18.65
CA ALA A 192 22.40 48.28 -19.67
C ALA A 192 21.69 47.07 -19.06
N GLN A 193 20.70 46.54 -19.79
CA GLN A 193 19.97 45.31 -19.50
C GLN A 193 20.06 44.37 -20.71
N ALA A 194 20.34 43.10 -20.48
CA ALA A 194 20.27 42.03 -21.50
C ALA A 194 19.49 40.83 -20.93
N PRO A 195 18.43 40.33 -21.60
CA PRO A 195 17.83 40.84 -22.83
C PRO A 195 17.20 42.24 -22.65
N ALA A 196 17.10 43.00 -23.75
CA ALA A 196 16.43 44.32 -23.78
C ALA A 196 14.91 44.21 -24.07
N LEU A 197 14.35 43.01 -23.91
CA LEU A 197 12.95 42.64 -24.12
C LEU A 197 12.41 41.97 -22.84
N PRO A 198 11.08 42.01 -22.60
CA PRO A 198 10.06 42.66 -23.43
C PRO A 198 10.10 44.19 -23.36
N THR A 199 10.74 44.76 -22.33
CA THR A 199 11.14 46.18 -22.30
C THR A 199 12.61 46.31 -21.90
N PRO A 200 13.32 47.40 -22.28
CA PRO A 200 14.71 47.61 -21.90
C PRO A 200 14.91 48.00 -20.42
N ASN A 201 13.81 48.27 -19.70
CA ASN A 201 13.80 48.80 -18.34
C ASN A 201 12.91 47.94 -17.42
N MET A 202 13.11 46.61 -17.42
CA MET A 202 12.37 45.68 -16.54
C MET A 202 12.70 45.92 -15.06
N PHE A 203 13.88 46.47 -14.77
CA PHE A 203 14.38 46.72 -13.42
C PHE A 203 14.75 48.19 -13.21
N ALA A 204 14.56 48.67 -11.99
CA ALA A 204 15.08 49.94 -11.50
C ALA A 204 16.09 49.69 -10.39
N ILE A 205 17.00 50.65 -10.18
CA ILE A 205 17.89 50.68 -9.01
C ILE A 205 17.65 51.98 -8.24
N ASN A 206 17.56 51.89 -6.93
CA ASN A 206 17.53 53.06 -6.07
C ASN A 206 18.92 53.71 -6.08
N PRO A 207 19.05 54.97 -6.56
CA PRO A 207 20.37 55.56 -6.78
C PRO A 207 21.13 55.85 -5.48
N ALA A 208 20.45 55.87 -4.31
CA ALA A 208 21.10 56.12 -3.01
C ALA A 208 21.40 54.83 -2.22
N SER A 209 20.59 53.78 -2.35
CA SER A 209 20.75 52.55 -1.56
C SER A 209 21.24 51.32 -2.33
N GLY A 210 21.34 51.38 -3.65
CA GLY A 210 21.76 50.24 -4.49
C GLY A 210 20.74 49.09 -4.56
N VAL A 211 19.56 49.26 -3.96
CA VAL A 211 18.46 48.28 -3.98
C VAL A 211 17.84 48.21 -5.37
N ILE A 212 17.65 47.01 -5.90
CA ILE A 212 17.07 46.72 -7.21
C ILE A 212 15.62 46.26 -7.03
N SER A 213 14.72 46.82 -7.84
CA SER A 213 13.30 46.49 -7.87
C SER A 213 12.78 46.22 -9.28
N VAL A 214 11.64 45.54 -9.39
CA VAL A 214 10.90 45.36 -10.65
C VAL A 214 10.26 46.69 -11.05
N ALA A 215 10.56 47.19 -12.24
CA ALA A 215 10.09 48.48 -12.75
C ALA A 215 9.01 48.36 -13.84
N ALA A 216 8.94 47.22 -14.53
CA ALA A 216 7.90 46.92 -15.51
C ALA A 216 7.42 45.47 -15.34
N GLY A 217 6.11 45.25 -15.51
CA GLY A 217 5.53 43.91 -15.60
C GLY A 217 5.85 43.22 -16.93
N GLY A 218 5.61 41.92 -17.00
CA GLY A 218 6.05 41.07 -18.12
C GLY A 218 7.44 40.48 -17.90
N LEU A 219 7.82 40.21 -16.64
CA LEU A 219 8.72 39.10 -16.39
C LEU A 219 7.99 37.81 -16.80
N ASP A 220 8.74 36.85 -17.32
CA ASP A 220 8.25 35.64 -18.01
C ASP A 220 9.46 34.71 -18.14
N ARG A 221 9.47 33.58 -17.43
CA ARG A 221 10.59 32.64 -17.40
C ARG A 221 10.67 31.78 -18.66
N GLU A 222 9.54 31.45 -19.27
CA GLU A 222 9.43 30.62 -20.47
C GLU A 222 10.11 31.28 -21.68
N ILE A 223 10.02 32.62 -21.76
CA ILE A 223 10.69 33.44 -22.77
C ILE A 223 12.06 33.91 -22.29
N TYR A 224 12.20 34.43 -21.06
CA TYR A 224 13.42 35.08 -20.56
C TYR A 224 13.80 34.67 -19.11
N PRO A 225 14.38 33.48 -18.89
CA PRO A 225 14.68 32.96 -17.55
C PRO A 225 15.86 33.63 -16.84
N GLU A 226 16.68 34.43 -17.56
CA GLU A 226 17.85 35.10 -16.99
C GLU A 226 18.03 36.51 -17.59
N TYR A 227 18.18 37.51 -16.71
CA TYR A 227 18.53 38.87 -17.06
C TYR A 227 19.90 39.25 -16.50
N LYS A 228 20.63 40.09 -17.23
CA LYS A 228 21.96 40.59 -16.88
C LYS A 228 21.95 42.11 -16.91
N LEU A 229 22.22 42.72 -15.77
CA LEU A 229 22.35 44.16 -15.61
C LEU A 229 23.83 44.52 -15.54
N ILE A 230 24.24 45.49 -16.36
CA ILE A 230 25.47 46.23 -16.13
C ILE A 230 25.08 47.41 -15.23
N ILE A 231 25.55 47.39 -13.99
CA ILE A 231 25.28 48.43 -13.00
C ILE A 231 26.54 49.28 -12.87
N GLU A 232 26.35 50.60 -12.86
CA GLU A 232 27.41 51.59 -12.74
C GLU A 232 27.26 52.31 -11.39
N ALA A 233 28.36 52.39 -10.63
CA ALA A 233 28.49 53.22 -9.45
C ALA A 233 29.35 54.44 -9.81
N ALA A 234 28.93 55.62 -9.37
CA ALA A 234 29.61 56.88 -9.66
C ALA A 234 29.62 57.79 -8.43
N ASP A 235 30.78 58.38 -8.13
CA ASP A 235 30.96 59.36 -7.05
C ASP A 235 30.41 60.75 -7.45
N MET A 236 30.66 61.77 -6.61
CA MET A 236 30.20 63.15 -6.84
C MET A 236 28.69 63.24 -7.05
N VAL A 237 27.94 62.46 -6.26
CA VAL A 237 26.48 62.29 -6.37
C VAL A 237 26.02 61.76 -7.75
N GLY A 238 26.90 61.06 -8.48
CA GLY A 238 26.61 60.37 -9.74
C GLY A 238 27.31 60.92 -10.98
N GLU A 239 28.10 61.99 -10.85
CA GLU A 239 28.64 62.80 -11.95
C GLU A 239 30.18 62.79 -12.06
N GLY A 240 30.89 62.05 -11.19
CA GLY A 240 32.36 62.00 -11.15
C GLY A 240 32.97 60.71 -11.73
N LEU A 241 33.89 60.06 -11.01
CA LEU A 241 34.52 58.82 -11.49
C LEU A 241 33.56 57.64 -11.36
N THR A 242 33.73 56.65 -12.23
CA THR A 242 32.74 55.57 -12.38
C THR A 242 33.39 54.19 -12.47
N THR A 243 32.72 53.20 -11.90
CA THR A 243 33.01 51.77 -12.08
C THR A 243 31.74 51.00 -12.38
N SER A 244 31.89 49.76 -12.86
CA SER A 244 30.74 48.90 -13.15
C SER A 244 30.93 47.47 -12.65
N CYS A 245 29.80 46.84 -12.28
CA CYS A 245 29.71 45.42 -11.95
C CYS A 245 28.59 44.76 -12.79
N THR A 246 28.56 43.43 -12.79
CA THR A 246 27.44 42.68 -13.37
C THR A 246 26.53 42.15 -12.26
N ALA A 247 25.21 42.31 -12.42
CA ALA A 247 24.22 41.58 -11.65
C ALA A 247 23.48 40.60 -12.56
N VAL A 248 23.38 39.33 -12.14
CA VAL A 248 22.64 38.28 -12.85
C VAL A 248 21.39 37.95 -12.06
N ILE A 249 20.23 38.08 -12.70
CA ILE A 249 18.92 37.89 -12.11
C ILE A 249 18.29 36.67 -12.78
N THR A 250 18.13 35.57 -12.04
CA THR A 250 17.38 34.40 -12.52
C THR A 250 15.91 34.54 -12.15
N ILE A 251 15.03 34.40 -13.14
CA ILE A 251 13.58 34.40 -12.92
C ILE A 251 13.17 33.04 -12.34
N THR A 252 12.29 33.01 -11.35
CA THR A 252 11.83 31.78 -10.69
C THR A 252 10.38 31.49 -11.02
N ASP A 253 10.15 30.23 -11.41
CA ASP A 253 8.89 29.62 -11.82
C ASP A 253 7.69 29.88 -10.90
N SER A 254 6.53 30.12 -11.50
CA SER A 254 5.25 30.43 -10.86
C SER A 254 4.15 29.75 -11.67
N ASN A 255 3.15 29.10 -11.05
CA ASN A 255 2.08 28.46 -11.84
C ASN A 255 1.32 29.50 -12.68
N ASP A 256 1.52 29.50 -13.98
CA ASP A 256 1.20 30.63 -14.87
C ASP A 256 0.68 30.11 -16.23
N HIS A 257 1.16 28.96 -16.71
CA HIS A 257 0.51 28.19 -17.75
C HIS A 257 -0.50 27.20 -17.16
N ALA A 258 -1.19 26.44 -18.03
CA ALA A 258 -2.11 25.41 -17.59
C ALA A 258 -1.92 24.15 -18.45
N PRO A 259 -2.02 22.96 -17.85
CA PRO A 259 -1.68 21.72 -18.51
C PRO A 259 -2.70 21.42 -19.61
N GLN A 260 -2.19 21.16 -20.82
CA GLN A 260 -3.03 20.94 -22.00
C GLN A 260 -2.98 19.49 -22.42
N PHE A 261 -4.14 18.84 -22.60
CA PHE A 261 -4.20 17.49 -23.15
C PHE A 261 -3.66 17.47 -24.58
N THR A 262 -2.72 16.56 -24.86
CA THR A 262 -2.16 16.40 -26.22
C THR A 262 -3.19 15.88 -27.22
N VAL A 263 -4.26 15.22 -26.73
CA VAL A 263 -5.42 14.78 -27.50
C VAL A 263 -6.68 14.99 -26.65
N THR A 264 -7.65 15.75 -27.16
CA THR A 264 -8.85 16.17 -26.42
C THR A 264 -10.06 15.24 -26.58
N SER A 265 -10.02 14.29 -27.52
CA SER A 265 -11.03 13.26 -27.69
C SER A 265 -10.37 11.93 -28.02
N VAL A 266 -10.56 10.90 -27.19
CA VAL A 266 -9.97 9.57 -27.41
C VAL A 266 -10.99 8.45 -27.22
N LEU A 267 -10.93 7.46 -28.09
CA LEU A 267 -11.62 6.18 -27.96
C LEU A 267 -10.67 5.15 -27.36
N SER A 268 -11.12 4.42 -26.33
CA SER A 268 -10.47 3.21 -25.85
C SER A 268 -11.50 2.09 -25.70
N SER A 269 -11.05 0.85 -25.64
CA SER A 269 -11.88 -0.31 -25.38
C SER A 269 -11.36 -1.13 -24.20
N VAL A 270 -12.26 -1.76 -23.46
CA VAL A 270 -11.96 -2.49 -22.22
C VAL A 270 -12.89 -3.70 -22.16
N PRO A 271 -12.39 -4.92 -21.89
CA PRO A 271 -13.25 -6.07 -21.65
C PRO A 271 -14.16 -5.85 -20.44
N GLU A 272 -15.36 -6.43 -20.49
CA GLU A 272 -16.21 -6.51 -19.31
C GLU A 272 -15.66 -7.47 -18.24
N ASN A 273 -16.22 -7.39 -17.04
CA ASN A 273 -15.85 -8.21 -15.88
C ASN A 273 -14.37 -8.15 -15.42
N GLU A 274 -13.54 -7.21 -15.92
CA GLU A 274 -12.15 -7.00 -15.44
C GLU A 274 -11.97 -5.73 -14.59
N VAL A 275 -11.48 -5.89 -13.35
CA VAL A 275 -11.26 -4.81 -12.37
C VAL A 275 -9.77 -4.44 -12.26
N GLY A 276 -9.47 -3.15 -12.08
CA GLY A 276 -8.10 -2.64 -11.93
C GLY A 276 -7.34 -2.46 -13.26
N VAL A 277 -7.98 -2.75 -14.39
CA VAL A 277 -7.34 -2.70 -15.72
C VAL A 277 -7.10 -1.27 -16.17
N GLU A 278 -5.93 -1.03 -16.79
CA GLU A 278 -5.58 0.24 -17.40
C GLU A 278 -6.40 0.49 -18.67
N VAL A 279 -7.31 1.47 -18.63
CA VAL A 279 -8.20 1.85 -19.73
C VAL A 279 -7.48 2.72 -20.75
N ILE A 280 -6.74 3.72 -20.28
CA ILE A 280 -5.98 4.68 -21.12
C ILE A 280 -5.03 5.54 -20.27
N ARG A 281 -3.93 6.01 -20.89
CA ARG A 281 -3.10 7.11 -20.39
C ARG A 281 -3.35 8.40 -21.17
N LEU A 282 -3.86 9.42 -20.50
CA LEU A 282 -4.04 10.77 -21.05
C LEU A 282 -2.76 11.58 -20.83
N LYS A 283 -2.05 11.92 -21.90
CA LYS A 283 -0.84 12.75 -21.81
C LYS A 283 -1.17 14.23 -21.89
N VAL A 284 -0.44 15.02 -21.12
CA VAL A 284 -0.55 16.48 -21.10
C VAL A 284 0.82 17.14 -21.31
N THR A 285 0.79 18.40 -21.69
CA THR A 285 1.99 19.27 -21.76
C THR A 285 1.73 20.53 -20.97
N ASP A 286 2.69 20.90 -20.12
CA ASP A 286 2.77 22.19 -19.45
C ASP A 286 4.04 22.95 -19.90
N GLN A 287 4.12 24.25 -19.65
CA GLN A 287 5.26 25.11 -20.02
C GLN A 287 6.09 25.56 -18.80
N ASP A 288 5.48 25.53 -17.61
CA ASP A 288 6.13 25.75 -16.31
C ASP A 288 7.28 24.75 -16.04
N GLU A 289 8.06 24.94 -14.96
CA GLU A 289 9.26 24.15 -14.67
C GLU A 289 8.97 22.65 -14.48
N LEU A 290 9.39 21.83 -15.44
CA LEU A 290 9.12 20.39 -15.47
C LEU A 290 9.60 19.68 -14.17
N GLY A 291 8.64 19.11 -13.44
CA GLY A 291 8.87 18.46 -12.14
C GLY A 291 8.70 19.36 -10.92
N SER A 292 8.51 20.67 -11.11
CA SER A 292 8.06 21.58 -10.06
C SER A 292 6.59 21.33 -9.71
N PRO A 293 6.11 21.69 -8.51
CA PRO A 293 4.69 21.65 -8.16
C PRO A 293 3.78 22.50 -9.06
N ASN A 294 4.35 23.41 -9.86
CA ASN A 294 3.61 24.16 -10.87
C ASN A 294 3.32 23.26 -12.07
N ALA A 295 4.34 22.66 -12.72
CA ALA A 295 4.12 21.77 -13.87
C ALA A 295 3.56 20.36 -13.52
N ASN A 296 3.57 19.97 -12.25
CA ASN A 296 3.01 18.69 -11.79
C ASN A 296 1.48 18.68 -11.88
N THR A 297 0.90 17.64 -12.49
CA THR A 297 -0.54 17.62 -12.81
C THR A 297 -1.39 16.71 -11.93
N LYS A 298 -2.67 17.07 -11.85
CA LYS A 298 -3.72 16.45 -11.04
C LYS A 298 -4.98 16.31 -11.90
N TYR A 299 -5.49 15.10 -12.00
CA TYR A 299 -6.64 14.79 -12.85
C TYR A 299 -7.91 14.55 -12.04
N SER A 300 -9.07 14.83 -12.63
CA SER A 300 -10.36 14.37 -12.11
C SER A 300 -11.39 14.12 -13.21
N ILE A 301 -12.25 13.11 -12.99
CA ILE A 301 -13.40 12.83 -13.87
C ILE A 301 -14.58 13.65 -13.34
N ILE A 302 -15.06 14.61 -14.14
CA ILE A 302 -16.13 15.56 -13.75
C ILE A 302 -17.51 15.18 -14.29
N LYS A 303 -17.60 14.18 -15.17
CA LYS A 303 -18.86 13.63 -15.71
C LYS A 303 -18.65 12.24 -16.31
N GLY A 304 -19.71 11.42 -16.34
CA GLY A 304 -19.73 10.10 -17.00
C GLY A 304 -19.29 8.93 -16.11
N ASN A 305 -19.00 9.21 -14.84
CA ASN A 305 -18.59 8.24 -13.83
C ASN A 305 -19.50 8.27 -12.59
N GLU A 306 -20.78 8.60 -12.78
CA GLU A 306 -21.75 8.81 -11.71
C GLU A 306 -21.99 7.54 -10.85
N GLY A 307 -21.74 6.35 -11.41
CA GLY A 307 -21.76 5.07 -10.69
C GLY A 307 -20.44 4.67 -10.02
N GLY A 308 -19.35 5.43 -10.21
CA GLY A 308 -18.01 5.08 -9.70
C GLY A 308 -17.44 3.80 -10.30
N TYR A 309 -17.55 3.64 -11.63
CA TYR A 309 -17.02 2.50 -12.38
C TYR A 309 -15.53 2.66 -12.73
N PHE A 310 -15.03 3.90 -12.77
CA PHE A 310 -13.64 4.22 -13.11
C PHE A 310 -12.95 4.98 -11.98
N ASN A 311 -11.64 4.80 -11.88
CA ASN A 311 -10.75 5.65 -11.10
C ASN A 311 -9.80 6.40 -12.06
N ILE A 312 -9.21 7.50 -11.59
CA ILE A 312 -8.15 8.20 -12.30
C ILE A 312 -7.00 8.55 -11.35
N SER A 313 -5.78 8.21 -11.74
CA SER A 313 -4.56 8.48 -10.97
C SER A 313 -3.58 9.29 -11.79
N THR A 314 -2.74 10.08 -11.11
CA THR A 314 -1.58 10.71 -11.74
C THR A 314 -0.46 9.67 -11.84
N GLY A 315 0.05 9.42 -13.05
CA GLY A 315 1.13 8.48 -13.30
C GLY A 315 2.50 8.99 -12.85
N PRO A 316 3.55 8.14 -12.90
CA PRO A 316 4.86 8.41 -12.30
C PRO A 316 5.59 9.61 -12.91
N SER A 317 5.29 9.99 -14.15
CA SER A 317 5.82 11.20 -14.79
C SER A 317 5.21 12.51 -14.31
N LYS A 318 4.11 12.46 -13.53
CA LYS A 318 3.24 13.59 -13.17
C LYS A 318 2.67 14.39 -14.35
N MET A 319 2.78 13.86 -15.57
CA MET A 319 2.27 14.45 -16.83
C MET A 319 1.46 13.43 -17.66
N GLU A 320 1.02 12.35 -17.01
CA GLU A 320 0.09 11.36 -17.55
C GLU A 320 -1.02 11.06 -16.53
N GLY A 321 -2.28 11.06 -16.98
CA GLY A 321 -3.44 10.66 -16.20
C GLY A 321 -3.86 9.26 -16.60
N ILE A 322 -3.78 8.31 -15.68
CA ILE A 322 -4.05 6.89 -15.92
C ILE A 322 -5.48 6.59 -15.45
N ILE A 323 -6.37 6.20 -16.36
CA ILE A 323 -7.73 5.77 -16.03
C ILE A 323 -7.72 4.24 -15.83
N THR A 324 -8.33 3.76 -14.74
CA THR A 324 -8.49 2.33 -14.48
C THR A 324 -9.94 1.96 -14.17
N THR A 325 -10.32 0.68 -14.37
CA THR A 325 -11.60 0.16 -13.87
C THR A 325 -11.57 0.03 -12.35
N ALA A 326 -12.60 0.55 -11.68
CA ALA A 326 -12.77 0.52 -10.23
C ALA A 326 -13.86 -0.47 -9.77
N LYS A 327 -14.66 -0.97 -10.72
CA LYS A 327 -15.69 -2.00 -10.58
C LYS A 327 -15.71 -2.84 -11.85
N GLU A 328 -16.35 -4.00 -11.78
CA GLU A 328 -16.77 -4.74 -12.97
C GLU A 328 -17.61 -3.83 -13.88
N LEU A 329 -17.31 -3.89 -15.18
CA LEU A 329 -18.14 -3.35 -16.25
C LEU A 329 -19.02 -4.48 -16.78
N ASP A 330 -20.20 -4.12 -17.28
CA ASP A 330 -21.26 -5.02 -17.78
C ASP A 330 -21.74 -4.46 -19.13
N PHE A 331 -21.54 -5.23 -20.20
CA PHE A 331 -21.86 -4.85 -21.58
C PHE A 331 -23.38 -4.93 -21.87
N GLU A 332 -24.11 -5.81 -21.21
CA GLU A 332 -25.57 -5.90 -21.37
C GLU A 332 -26.28 -4.68 -20.78
N SER A 333 -25.75 -4.12 -19.70
CA SER A 333 -26.19 -2.87 -19.08
C SER A 333 -25.66 -1.61 -19.79
N ILE A 334 -24.34 -1.44 -19.93
CA ILE A 334 -23.73 -0.17 -20.40
C ILE A 334 -22.53 -0.39 -21.35
N ARG A 335 -22.83 -0.46 -22.64
CA ARG A 335 -21.85 -0.69 -23.73
C ARG A 335 -20.84 0.45 -23.96
N VAL A 336 -21.19 1.69 -23.60
CA VAL A 336 -20.34 2.86 -23.86
C VAL A 336 -20.44 3.87 -22.72
N PHE A 337 -19.29 4.18 -22.11
CA PHE A 337 -19.12 5.28 -21.17
C PHE A 337 -18.51 6.49 -21.87
N THR A 338 -18.92 7.71 -21.49
CA THR A 338 -18.36 8.96 -22.04
C THR A 338 -17.89 9.83 -20.87
N LEU A 339 -16.62 9.66 -20.51
CA LEU A 339 -15.99 10.34 -19.40
C LEU A 339 -15.54 11.74 -19.84
N LEU A 340 -15.84 12.76 -19.04
CA LEU A 340 -15.24 14.09 -19.18
C LEU A 340 -14.19 14.26 -18.09
N VAL A 341 -12.93 14.43 -18.50
CA VAL A 341 -11.77 14.56 -17.61
C VAL A 341 -11.27 15.99 -17.68
N VAL A 342 -10.99 16.60 -16.53
CA VAL A 342 -10.26 17.86 -16.42
C VAL A 342 -8.87 17.60 -15.85
N VAL A 343 -7.90 18.43 -16.25
CA VAL A 343 -6.57 18.47 -15.65
C VAL A 343 -6.31 19.86 -15.03
N GLU A 344 -5.74 19.82 -13.83
CA GLU A 344 -5.27 20.96 -13.05
C GLU A 344 -3.83 20.66 -12.61
N ASN A 345 -3.19 21.60 -11.90
CA ASN A 345 -1.85 21.41 -11.34
C ASN A 345 -1.94 21.00 -9.85
N GLU A 346 -0.83 20.62 -9.23
CA GLU A 346 -0.76 20.38 -7.78
C GLU A 346 -0.96 21.67 -6.96
N VAL A 347 -0.60 22.83 -7.54
CA VAL A 347 -0.70 24.17 -6.93
C VAL A 347 -1.70 25.04 -7.70
N VAL A 348 -2.38 25.97 -7.01
CA VAL A 348 -3.29 26.95 -7.64
C VAL A 348 -2.55 27.93 -8.56
N PHE A 349 -3.18 28.27 -9.68
CA PHE A 349 -2.67 29.25 -10.66
C PHE A 349 -2.46 30.64 -10.04
N SER A 350 -1.35 31.29 -10.40
CA SER A 350 -1.01 32.68 -10.04
C SER A 350 -1.87 33.71 -10.80
N ARG A 351 -2.35 33.35 -11.99
CA ARG A 351 -3.26 34.14 -12.84
C ARG A 351 -4.48 33.30 -13.27
N PRO A 352 -5.63 33.90 -13.63
CA PRO A 352 -6.78 33.12 -14.07
C PRO A 352 -6.53 32.48 -15.45
N VAL A 353 -6.33 31.16 -15.50
CA VAL A 353 -6.15 30.38 -16.74
C VAL A 353 -7.32 29.40 -16.92
N SER A 354 -7.66 29.10 -18.18
CA SER A 354 -8.66 28.07 -18.51
C SER A 354 -8.03 26.67 -18.45
N THR A 355 -8.55 25.80 -17.59
CA THR A 355 -8.15 24.38 -17.49
C THR A 355 -8.52 23.61 -18.77
N SER A 356 -7.69 22.62 -19.12
CA SER A 356 -7.94 21.76 -20.28
C SER A 356 -8.87 20.60 -19.92
N THR A 357 -9.72 20.17 -20.87
CA THR A 357 -10.62 19.02 -20.70
C THR A 357 -10.51 18.04 -21.86
N ALA A 358 -10.44 16.75 -21.56
CA ALA A 358 -10.50 15.67 -22.54
C ALA A 358 -11.79 14.85 -22.39
N THR A 359 -12.36 14.42 -23.51
CA THR A 359 -13.47 13.47 -23.55
C THR A 359 -12.92 12.08 -23.87
N VAL A 360 -13.13 11.11 -22.98
CA VAL A 360 -12.76 9.71 -23.21
C VAL A 360 -14.03 8.89 -23.41
N THR A 361 -14.21 8.38 -24.62
CA THR A 361 -15.24 7.38 -24.90
C THR A 361 -14.64 6.00 -24.66
N VAL A 362 -15.21 5.24 -23.73
CA VAL A 362 -14.80 3.88 -23.42
C VAL A 362 -15.88 2.94 -23.93
N SER A 363 -15.58 2.10 -24.92
CA SER A 363 -16.47 1.02 -25.35
C SER A 363 -16.15 -0.25 -24.58
N VAL A 364 -17.14 -0.85 -23.94
CA VAL A 364 -17.00 -2.15 -23.31
C VAL A 364 -16.91 -3.23 -24.40
N GLU A 365 -16.01 -4.19 -24.25
CA GLU A 365 -15.88 -5.36 -25.11
C GLU A 365 -16.59 -6.57 -24.48
N ASP A 366 -17.66 -6.98 -25.18
CA ASP A 366 -18.47 -8.19 -24.99
C ASP A 366 -17.62 -9.47 -24.77
N ARG A 367 -17.87 -10.22 -23.70
CA ARG A 367 -17.27 -11.53 -23.37
C ARG A 367 -18.30 -12.54 -22.86
N ASN A 368 -18.36 -13.70 -23.55
CA ASN A 368 -19.25 -14.84 -23.24
C ASN A 368 -19.30 -15.17 -21.74
N GLU A 369 -20.46 -14.94 -21.13
CA GLU A 369 -20.72 -15.22 -19.71
C GLU A 369 -21.36 -16.61 -19.50
N PRO A 370 -21.22 -17.24 -18.32
CA PRO A 370 -21.80 -18.56 -18.06
C PRO A 370 -23.34 -18.53 -17.93
N PRO A 371 -24.09 -19.43 -18.60
CA PRO A 371 -25.55 -19.50 -18.48
C PRO A 371 -26.05 -19.72 -17.04
N VAL A 372 -26.77 -18.74 -16.49
CA VAL A 372 -27.17 -18.68 -15.08
C VAL A 372 -28.48 -19.42 -14.82
N PHE A 373 -28.49 -20.34 -13.85
CA PHE A 373 -29.72 -20.98 -13.36
C PHE A 373 -30.46 -20.07 -12.37
N ASN A 374 -31.80 -20.03 -12.48
CA ASN A 374 -32.65 -19.32 -11.53
C ASN A 374 -33.92 -20.14 -11.23
N PRO A 375 -34.04 -20.74 -10.03
CA PRO A 375 -33.07 -20.72 -8.93
C PRO A 375 -31.80 -21.56 -9.23
N ALA A 376 -30.71 -21.27 -8.53
CA ALA A 376 -29.47 -22.06 -8.61
C ALA A 376 -29.56 -23.41 -7.87
N GLU A 377 -30.39 -23.48 -6.83
CA GLU A 377 -30.69 -24.70 -6.08
C GLU A 377 -32.17 -25.07 -6.27
N THR A 378 -32.46 -26.36 -6.47
CA THR A 378 -33.84 -26.84 -6.68
C THR A 378 -34.12 -28.10 -5.86
N HIS A 379 -35.07 -27.99 -4.92
CA HIS A 379 -35.50 -29.09 -4.07
C HIS A 379 -36.77 -29.76 -4.63
N VAL A 380 -36.78 -31.11 -4.73
CA VAL A 380 -37.94 -31.86 -5.23
C VAL A 380 -38.11 -33.18 -4.48
N SER A 381 -39.32 -33.43 -3.96
CA SER A 381 -39.66 -34.72 -3.34
C SER A 381 -40.15 -35.75 -4.37
N ARG A 382 -39.59 -36.96 -4.37
CA ARG A 382 -40.03 -38.09 -5.20
C ARG A 382 -39.98 -39.39 -4.40
N SER A 383 -40.96 -40.25 -4.61
CA SER A 383 -40.93 -41.64 -4.12
C SER A 383 -39.82 -42.41 -4.83
N GLU A 384 -39.15 -43.32 -4.13
CA GLU A 384 -38.11 -44.17 -4.71
C GLU A 384 -38.66 -45.19 -5.72
N ASP A 385 -39.91 -45.64 -5.51
CA ASP A 385 -40.65 -46.51 -6.45
C ASP A 385 -41.01 -45.83 -7.78
N ALA A 386 -40.69 -44.53 -7.94
CA ALA A 386 -41.03 -43.74 -9.10
C ALA A 386 -40.60 -44.42 -10.41
N ALA A 387 -41.59 -44.68 -11.27
CA ALA A 387 -41.39 -45.44 -12.49
C ALA A 387 -40.30 -44.83 -13.39
N VAL A 388 -39.45 -45.70 -13.95
CA VAL A 388 -38.41 -45.31 -14.92
C VAL A 388 -39.05 -44.59 -16.11
N GLY A 389 -38.52 -43.42 -16.45
CA GLY A 389 -39.05 -42.49 -17.45
C GLY A 389 -39.94 -41.37 -16.87
N SER A 390 -40.32 -41.44 -15.58
CA SER A 390 -41.07 -40.36 -14.92
C SER A 390 -40.23 -39.09 -14.72
N THR A 391 -40.90 -37.94 -14.62
CA THR A 391 -40.27 -36.62 -14.52
C THR A 391 -39.94 -36.24 -13.08
N VAL A 392 -38.67 -35.96 -12.81
CA VAL A 392 -38.20 -35.43 -11.51
C VAL A 392 -38.41 -33.93 -11.48
N ALA A 393 -37.62 -33.17 -12.24
CA ALA A 393 -37.61 -31.71 -12.25
C ALA A 393 -37.52 -31.19 -13.70
N GLN A 394 -37.85 -29.92 -13.91
CA GLN A 394 -37.43 -29.18 -15.10
C GLN A 394 -36.59 -27.99 -14.62
N LEU A 395 -35.37 -27.89 -15.14
CA LEU A 395 -34.42 -26.83 -14.82
C LEU A 395 -34.22 -25.95 -16.05
N THR A 396 -34.09 -24.65 -15.85
CA THR A 396 -33.83 -23.69 -16.93
C THR A 396 -32.74 -22.72 -16.52
N ALA A 397 -31.63 -22.73 -17.24
CA ALA A 397 -30.66 -21.66 -17.22
C ALA A 397 -31.06 -20.57 -18.23
N ARG A 398 -30.45 -19.39 -18.10
CA ARG A 398 -30.50 -18.30 -19.07
C ARG A 398 -29.10 -17.79 -19.35
N ASP A 399 -28.76 -17.71 -20.62
CA ASP A 399 -27.66 -16.89 -21.12
C ASP A 399 -27.97 -15.42 -20.77
N PRO A 400 -27.02 -14.68 -20.15
CA PRO A 400 -27.15 -13.24 -19.97
C PRO A 400 -26.81 -12.48 -21.27
N ASP A 401 -25.85 -12.98 -22.06
CA ASP A 401 -25.42 -12.44 -23.36
C ASP A 401 -26.58 -12.04 -24.27
N THR A 402 -26.74 -10.74 -24.57
CA THR A 402 -27.83 -10.26 -25.45
C THR A 402 -27.38 -9.88 -26.87
N ALA A 403 -26.08 -9.65 -27.08
CA ALA A 403 -25.53 -9.34 -28.40
C ALA A 403 -25.11 -10.59 -29.19
N ARG A 404 -24.67 -11.64 -28.48
CA ARG A 404 -24.43 -12.98 -29.05
C ARG A 404 -25.75 -13.73 -29.26
N LYS A 405 -25.67 -14.98 -29.75
CA LYS A 405 -26.82 -15.82 -30.13
C LYS A 405 -26.57 -17.30 -29.85
N GLN A 406 -26.29 -17.60 -28.59
CA GLN A 406 -26.08 -18.94 -28.08
C GLN A 406 -27.40 -19.72 -27.98
N SER A 407 -27.25 -21.03 -27.76
CA SER A 407 -28.27 -22.00 -27.42
C SER A 407 -27.71 -22.89 -26.31
N ILE A 408 -28.24 -22.68 -25.10
CA ILE A 408 -27.85 -23.41 -23.89
C ILE A 408 -28.14 -24.91 -24.05
N ARG A 409 -27.22 -25.74 -23.54
CA ARG A 409 -27.38 -27.19 -23.40
C ARG A 409 -27.12 -27.67 -21.98
N TYR A 410 -27.79 -28.76 -21.63
CA TYR A 410 -27.80 -29.32 -20.28
C TYR A 410 -27.09 -30.68 -20.20
N GLN A 411 -26.34 -30.89 -19.12
CA GLN A 411 -25.65 -32.14 -18.82
C GLN A 411 -25.65 -32.42 -17.32
N LEU A 412 -25.77 -33.69 -16.94
CA LEU A 412 -25.48 -34.15 -15.57
C LEU A 412 -23.96 -34.23 -15.39
N LEU A 413 -23.43 -33.53 -14.40
CA LEU A 413 -22.01 -33.53 -14.07
C LEU A 413 -21.71 -34.60 -13.00
N GLU A 414 -22.46 -34.58 -11.90
CA GLU A 414 -22.33 -35.54 -10.80
C GLU A 414 -23.68 -36.19 -10.46
N ASP A 415 -23.82 -37.47 -10.83
CA ASP A 415 -24.95 -38.36 -10.53
C ASP A 415 -24.33 -39.69 -10.06
N THR A 416 -24.03 -39.79 -8.77
CA THR A 416 -23.16 -40.83 -8.18
C THR A 416 -23.69 -42.24 -8.38
N ALA A 417 -25.00 -42.43 -8.17
CA ALA A 417 -25.71 -43.69 -8.39
C ALA A 417 -26.23 -43.88 -9.83
N LYS A 418 -26.09 -42.86 -10.69
CA LYS A 418 -26.49 -42.87 -12.12
C LYS A 418 -27.98 -43.14 -12.32
N TRP A 419 -28.80 -42.62 -11.41
CA TRP A 419 -30.24 -42.82 -11.35
C TRP A 419 -31.03 -41.88 -12.26
N LEU A 420 -30.46 -40.75 -12.67
CA LEU A 420 -31.16 -39.72 -13.42
C LEU A 420 -30.68 -39.64 -14.88
N THR A 421 -31.47 -38.93 -15.69
CA THR A 421 -31.07 -38.45 -17.02
C THR A 421 -31.66 -37.07 -17.26
N ILE A 422 -30.88 -36.16 -17.84
CA ILE A 422 -31.36 -34.84 -18.25
C ILE A 422 -31.52 -34.79 -19.77
N ASP A 423 -32.59 -34.14 -20.23
CA ASP A 423 -32.80 -33.83 -21.63
C ASP A 423 -31.93 -32.63 -22.05
N LYS A 424 -31.08 -32.83 -23.06
CA LYS A 424 -29.99 -31.90 -23.38
C LYS A 424 -30.44 -30.53 -23.86
N ASP A 425 -31.59 -30.44 -24.51
CA ASP A 425 -32.07 -29.20 -25.13
C ASP A 425 -33.25 -28.57 -24.36
N THR A 426 -33.88 -29.30 -23.40
CA THR A 426 -35.04 -28.81 -22.62
C THR A 426 -34.85 -28.74 -21.10
N GLY A 427 -33.74 -29.25 -20.55
CA GLY A 427 -33.43 -29.23 -19.11
C GLY A 427 -34.34 -30.12 -18.25
N LEU A 428 -35.11 -31.02 -18.89
CA LEU A 428 -36.08 -31.90 -18.22
C LEU A 428 -35.37 -33.14 -17.66
N VAL A 429 -35.37 -33.27 -16.32
CA VAL A 429 -34.75 -34.39 -15.59
C VAL A 429 -35.77 -35.52 -15.38
N LYS A 430 -35.35 -36.74 -15.67
CA LYS A 430 -36.18 -37.96 -15.59
C LYS A 430 -35.46 -39.08 -14.84
N VAL A 431 -36.25 -39.97 -14.23
CA VAL A 431 -35.77 -41.21 -13.62
C VAL A 431 -35.30 -42.15 -14.73
N LYS A 432 -34.06 -42.65 -14.63
CA LYS A 432 -33.39 -43.52 -15.61
C LYS A 432 -33.20 -44.94 -15.09
N SER A 433 -32.94 -45.08 -13.80
CA SER A 433 -32.79 -46.34 -13.07
C SER A 433 -33.75 -46.35 -11.88
N ARG A 434 -33.98 -47.49 -11.22
CA ARG A 434 -34.65 -47.47 -9.91
C ARG A 434 -33.81 -46.65 -8.93
N MET A 435 -34.49 -45.83 -8.13
CA MET A 435 -33.92 -45.17 -6.95
C MET A 435 -34.15 -46.08 -5.74
N ASP A 436 -33.41 -45.83 -4.66
CA ASP A 436 -33.27 -46.68 -3.49
C ASP A 436 -32.83 -45.75 -2.35
N ARG A 437 -33.65 -45.55 -1.32
CA ARG A 437 -33.43 -44.54 -0.28
C ARG A 437 -32.41 -45.01 0.76
N GLU A 438 -32.32 -46.33 0.95
CA GLU A 438 -31.42 -47.04 1.86
C GLU A 438 -29.99 -47.16 1.29
N SER A 439 -29.82 -46.88 -0.02
CA SER A 439 -28.55 -46.88 -0.72
C SER A 439 -27.51 -45.95 -0.10
N THR A 440 -26.24 -46.38 -0.09
CA THR A 440 -25.11 -45.62 0.46
C THR A 440 -24.81 -44.30 -0.26
N PHE A 441 -25.50 -44.00 -1.36
CA PHE A 441 -25.41 -42.73 -2.10
C PHE A 441 -26.37 -41.65 -1.58
N VAL A 442 -27.35 -42.03 -0.75
CA VAL A 442 -28.33 -41.13 -0.13
C VAL A 442 -27.84 -40.76 1.27
N LYS A 443 -27.98 -39.48 1.64
CA LYS A 443 -27.64 -38.97 2.99
C LYS A 443 -28.83 -38.22 3.55
N ASN A 444 -29.29 -38.59 4.74
CA ASN A 444 -30.43 -37.94 5.42
C ASN A 444 -31.69 -37.84 4.51
N ALA A 445 -31.97 -38.90 3.73
CA ALA A 445 -33.00 -38.98 2.69
C ALA A 445 -32.85 -37.99 1.50
N LEU A 446 -31.69 -37.33 1.37
CA LEU A 446 -31.33 -36.46 0.24
C LEU A 446 -30.43 -37.20 -0.75
N TYR A 447 -30.76 -37.07 -2.04
CA TYR A 447 -29.90 -37.41 -3.16
C TYR A 447 -29.55 -36.13 -3.93
N THR A 448 -28.29 -35.70 -3.79
CA THR A 448 -27.76 -34.45 -4.37
C THR A 448 -27.11 -34.69 -5.71
N VAL A 449 -27.49 -33.91 -6.74
CA VAL A 449 -27.04 -34.09 -8.12
C VAL A 449 -26.60 -32.75 -8.69
N LEU A 450 -25.37 -32.68 -9.23
CA LEU A 450 -24.81 -31.46 -9.82
C LEU A 450 -25.07 -31.44 -11.33
N ILE A 451 -25.69 -30.36 -11.80
CA ILE A 451 -26.12 -30.17 -13.19
C ILE A 451 -25.39 -28.99 -13.80
N LEU A 452 -24.96 -29.18 -15.05
CA LEU A 452 -24.23 -28.21 -15.86
C LEU A 452 -25.15 -27.65 -16.95
N ALA A 453 -25.17 -26.33 -17.10
CA ALA A 453 -25.58 -25.66 -18.34
C ALA A 453 -24.32 -25.14 -19.03
N TYR A 454 -24.24 -25.30 -20.35
CA TYR A 454 -23.14 -24.79 -21.15
C TYR A 454 -23.69 -24.22 -22.46
N ASP A 455 -23.05 -23.17 -22.97
CA ASP A 455 -23.46 -22.53 -24.22
C ASP A 455 -22.87 -23.25 -25.46
N ASN A 456 -22.88 -22.60 -26.63
CA ASN A 456 -22.33 -23.14 -27.88
C ASN A 456 -21.42 -22.19 -28.67
N ASP A 457 -20.83 -21.19 -28.00
CA ASP A 457 -19.78 -20.35 -28.55
C ASP A 457 -18.47 -21.14 -28.75
N THR A 458 -17.52 -20.50 -29.43
CA THR A 458 -16.14 -20.88 -29.66
C THR A 458 -15.35 -21.24 -28.40
N PHE A 459 -15.65 -20.55 -27.28
CA PHE A 459 -15.11 -20.84 -25.94
C PHE A 459 -16.29 -20.95 -24.97
N PRO A 460 -16.92 -22.14 -24.84
CA PRO A 460 -18.16 -22.28 -24.08
C PRO A 460 -17.91 -22.09 -22.59
N ALA A 461 -18.63 -21.14 -22.01
CA ALA A 461 -18.77 -20.92 -20.59
C ALA A 461 -19.79 -21.91 -20.00
N THR A 462 -19.74 -22.09 -18.68
CA THR A 462 -20.53 -23.11 -18.00
C THR A 462 -21.09 -22.63 -16.67
N GLY A 463 -22.41 -22.64 -16.51
CA GLY A 463 -23.08 -22.46 -15.23
C GLY A 463 -23.44 -23.80 -14.58
N THR A 464 -23.58 -23.82 -13.26
CA THR A 464 -23.96 -25.00 -12.48
C THR A 464 -25.21 -24.77 -11.63
N ALA A 465 -25.92 -25.85 -11.32
CA ALA A 465 -27.05 -25.86 -10.39
C ALA A 465 -27.12 -27.18 -9.60
N THR A 466 -27.59 -27.09 -8.35
CA THR A 466 -27.80 -28.22 -7.46
C THR A 466 -29.25 -28.70 -7.54
N LEU A 467 -29.45 -29.97 -7.89
CA LEU A 467 -30.74 -30.64 -7.78
C LEU A 467 -30.72 -31.52 -6.53
N ILE A 468 -31.56 -31.18 -5.55
CA ILE A 468 -31.64 -31.86 -4.26
C ILE A 468 -32.95 -32.64 -4.24
N VAL A 469 -32.85 -33.96 -4.48
CA VAL A 469 -34.01 -34.85 -4.50
C VAL A 469 -34.23 -35.41 -3.09
N THR A 470 -35.35 -35.07 -2.45
CA THR A 470 -35.81 -35.76 -1.24
C THR A 470 -36.47 -37.07 -1.67
N LEU A 471 -35.88 -38.20 -1.29
CA LEU A 471 -36.43 -39.52 -1.56
C LEU A 471 -37.43 -39.90 -0.45
N LEU A 472 -38.68 -40.15 -0.86
CA LEU A 472 -39.75 -40.60 0.02
C LEU A 472 -39.70 -42.13 0.15
N ASP A 473 -39.81 -42.56 1.41
CA ASP A 473 -39.64 -43.91 1.93
C ASP A 473 -40.80 -44.86 1.57
N VAL A 474 -40.47 -46.05 1.07
CA VAL A 474 -41.40 -47.12 0.69
C VAL A 474 -41.00 -48.41 1.40
N ASN A 475 -41.98 -49.14 1.98
CA ASN A 475 -41.71 -50.36 2.73
C ASN A 475 -41.25 -51.52 1.80
N ASP A 476 -39.95 -51.62 1.56
CA ASP A 476 -39.30 -52.47 0.56
C ASP A 476 -38.35 -53.51 1.22
N ASN A 477 -37.73 -53.15 2.36
CA ASN A 477 -36.95 -54.09 3.17
C ASN A 477 -37.81 -54.81 4.20
N ALA A 478 -37.33 -55.96 4.68
CA ALA A 478 -38.03 -56.78 5.66
C ALA A 478 -37.17 -56.97 6.92
N PRO A 479 -37.76 -56.93 8.12
CA PRO A 479 -37.02 -56.84 9.38
C PRO A 479 -36.24 -58.11 9.73
N LEU A 480 -34.94 -57.95 9.98
CA LEU A 480 -33.96 -59.04 10.14
C LEU A 480 -33.41 -59.10 11.57
N ILE A 481 -33.24 -60.30 12.14
CA ILE A 481 -32.44 -60.47 13.35
C ILE A 481 -30.95 -60.40 13.01
N LYS A 482 -30.26 -59.38 13.54
CA LYS A 482 -28.81 -59.16 13.38
C LYS A 482 -27.97 -60.21 14.10
N GLN A 483 -28.43 -60.67 15.27
CA GLN A 483 -27.80 -61.75 16.03
C GLN A 483 -28.20 -63.15 15.51
N ARG A 484 -27.22 -63.96 15.10
CA ARG A 484 -27.46 -65.36 14.66
C ARG A 484 -27.51 -66.37 15.81
N ARG A 485 -26.88 -66.04 16.94
CA ARG A 485 -26.76 -66.88 18.13
C ARG A 485 -27.13 -66.11 19.39
N ALA A 486 -27.76 -66.79 20.33
CA ALA A 486 -27.99 -66.36 21.70
C ALA A 486 -27.75 -67.52 22.67
N SER A 487 -27.53 -67.23 23.95
CA SER A 487 -27.38 -68.24 24.99
C SER A 487 -28.31 -67.96 26.17
N LEU A 488 -28.77 -69.02 26.84
CA LEU A 488 -29.72 -68.95 27.95
C LEU A 488 -29.37 -69.92 29.07
N CYS A 489 -29.59 -69.51 30.32
CA CYS A 489 -29.54 -70.44 31.45
C CYS A 489 -30.82 -71.28 31.54
N ASN A 490 -30.65 -72.57 31.85
CA ASN A 490 -31.75 -73.49 32.07
C ASN A 490 -32.64 -73.05 33.27
N ARG A 491 -32.03 -72.61 34.36
CA ARG A 491 -32.74 -72.11 35.56
C ARG A 491 -32.86 -70.59 35.52
N ASP A 492 -34.05 -70.08 35.77
CA ASP A 492 -34.36 -68.65 35.88
C ASP A 492 -33.72 -67.79 34.75
N PRO A 493 -33.97 -68.10 33.46
CA PRO A 493 -33.35 -67.43 32.34
C PRO A 493 -33.70 -65.94 32.25
N SER A 494 -32.68 -65.09 32.15
CA SER A 494 -32.83 -63.73 31.64
C SER A 494 -33.30 -63.76 30.17
N PRO A 495 -34.43 -63.12 29.79
CA PRO A 495 -34.93 -63.14 28.41
C PRO A 495 -33.91 -62.61 27.39
N VAL A 496 -33.83 -63.24 26.22
CA VAL A 496 -32.99 -62.78 25.11
C VAL A 496 -33.67 -61.58 24.45
N LEU A 497 -33.11 -60.38 24.58
CA LEU A 497 -33.52 -59.24 23.75
C LEU A 497 -33.19 -59.54 22.29
N LEU A 498 -34.18 -59.38 21.40
CA LEU A 498 -34.01 -59.60 19.97
C LEU A 498 -33.45 -58.33 19.32
N ASP A 499 -32.22 -58.43 18.81
CA ASP A 499 -31.56 -57.39 18.02
C ASP A 499 -32.12 -57.41 16.59
N ILE A 500 -33.38 -56.95 16.45
CA ILE A 500 -34.05 -56.73 15.17
C ILE A 500 -33.51 -55.43 14.58
N VAL A 501 -33.11 -55.47 13.31
CA VAL A 501 -32.75 -54.29 12.53
C VAL A 501 -33.52 -54.33 11.23
N ASP A 502 -33.98 -53.16 10.84
CA ASP A 502 -34.65 -52.86 9.60
C ASP A 502 -34.07 -51.54 9.06
N VAL A 503 -34.09 -51.34 7.74
CA VAL A 503 -33.36 -50.26 7.06
C VAL A 503 -34.31 -49.16 6.59
N ASP A 504 -35.57 -49.51 6.33
CA ASP A 504 -36.66 -48.61 5.96
C ASP A 504 -36.87 -47.49 7.02
N GLY A 505 -37.53 -46.42 6.60
CA GLY A 505 -37.68 -45.19 7.37
C GLY A 505 -38.69 -45.24 8.52
N ARG A 506 -38.79 -44.07 9.19
CA ARG A 506 -39.73 -43.84 10.30
C ARG A 506 -41.17 -43.99 9.81
N GLY A 507 -41.84 -45.06 10.23
CA GLY A 507 -43.24 -45.36 9.90
C GLY A 507 -43.41 -46.70 9.18
N ASN A 508 -42.36 -47.17 8.50
CA ASN A 508 -42.30 -48.50 7.90
C ASN A 508 -41.57 -49.49 8.85
N CYS A 509 -40.42 -49.11 9.42
CA CYS A 509 -39.63 -50.01 10.28
C CYS A 509 -40.34 -50.40 11.61
N GLU A 510 -40.65 -49.45 12.48
CA GLU A 510 -41.26 -49.69 13.79
C GLU A 510 -42.76 -49.38 13.80
N PRO A 511 -43.63 -50.20 14.46
CA PRO A 511 -43.27 -51.18 15.49
C PRO A 511 -43.34 -52.65 15.05
N PHE A 512 -42.18 -53.34 15.11
CA PHE A 512 -42.04 -54.76 14.82
C PHE A 512 -43.03 -55.68 15.58
N THR A 513 -43.40 -56.81 14.97
CA THR A 513 -44.21 -57.89 15.57
C THR A 513 -43.64 -59.27 15.21
N VAL A 514 -43.18 -60.06 16.20
CA VAL A 514 -42.64 -61.42 15.96
C VAL A 514 -43.66 -62.52 16.25
N GLU A 515 -43.85 -63.43 15.28
CA GLU A 515 -44.56 -64.70 15.45
C GLU A 515 -43.62 -65.92 15.41
N LEU A 516 -43.54 -66.67 16.51
CA LEU A 516 -42.91 -68.00 16.53
C LEU A 516 -43.60 -68.95 15.54
N GLN A 517 -42.85 -69.73 14.76
CA GLN A 517 -43.42 -70.67 13.79
C GLN A 517 -43.50 -72.10 14.33
N GLY A 518 -44.40 -72.92 13.76
CA GLY A 518 -44.52 -74.35 14.05
C GLY A 518 -44.61 -74.73 15.54
N GLU A 519 -43.96 -75.83 15.92
CA GLU A 519 -43.96 -76.36 17.30
C GLU A 519 -43.18 -75.49 18.30
N HIS A 520 -42.40 -74.49 17.84
CA HIS A 520 -41.63 -73.62 18.72
C HIS A 520 -42.51 -72.84 19.72
N ARG A 521 -43.80 -72.60 19.39
CA ARG A 521 -44.85 -72.03 20.27
C ARG A 521 -45.09 -72.82 21.58
N ILE A 522 -44.61 -74.07 21.66
CA ILE A 522 -44.70 -74.94 22.85
C ILE A 522 -43.53 -74.70 23.82
N ASN A 523 -42.32 -74.50 23.28
CA ASN A 523 -41.10 -74.34 24.06
C ASN A 523 -40.79 -72.87 24.39
N TRP A 524 -41.26 -71.94 23.55
CA TRP A 524 -40.85 -70.54 23.55
C TRP A 524 -42.04 -69.60 23.62
N THR A 525 -41.79 -68.41 24.14
CA THR A 525 -42.70 -67.26 24.17
C THR A 525 -41.91 -66.01 23.81
N VAL A 526 -42.48 -65.19 22.93
CA VAL A 526 -42.00 -63.82 22.72
C VAL A 526 -42.87 -62.88 23.56
N SER A 527 -42.24 -61.93 24.24
CA SER A 527 -42.89 -60.81 24.92
C SER A 527 -42.33 -59.49 24.41
N SER A 528 -43.21 -58.60 23.97
CA SER A 528 -42.91 -57.20 23.66
C SER A 528 -43.13 -56.33 24.89
N ASN A 529 -42.33 -55.26 25.04
CA ASN A 529 -42.49 -54.33 26.16
C ASN A 529 -43.69 -53.38 25.93
N SER A 530 -44.54 -53.26 26.95
CA SER A 530 -45.89 -52.67 26.83
C SER A 530 -45.93 -51.16 26.62
N THR A 531 -44.80 -50.46 26.73
CA THR A 531 -44.72 -48.99 26.57
C THR A 531 -44.31 -48.55 25.18
N SER A 532 -43.82 -49.42 24.29
CA SER A 532 -43.36 -48.99 22.95
C SER A 532 -43.34 -50.05 21.85
N LYS A 533 -43.53 -51.35 22.14
CA LYS A 533 -43.29 -52.51 21.23
C LYS A 533 -41.87 -52.69 20.69
N LYS A 534 -41.08 -51.61 20.52
CA LYS A 534 -39.70 -51.57 19.97
C LYS A 534 -38.82 -52.73 20.43
N THR A 535 -38.86 -53.04 21.73
CA THR A 535 -38.05 -54.11 22.33
C THR A 535 -38.85 -55.41 22.44
N GLN A 536 -38.47 -56.42 21.64
CA GLN A 536 -39.02 -57.77 21.74
C GLN A 536 -38.02 -58.71 22.43
N SER A 537 -38.53 -59.65 23.23
CA SER A 537 -37.72 -60.56 24.03
C SER A 537 -38.19 -62.01 23.90
N LEU A 538 -37.26 -62.93 23.66
CA LEU A 538 -37.50 -64.36 23.59
C LEU A 538 -37.18 -65.01 24.94
N ALA A 539 -38.16 -65.70 25.52
CA ALA A 539 -38.03 -66.44 26.76
C ALA A 539 -38.56 -67.88 26.60
N PRO A 540 -37.98 -68.87 27.29
CA PRO A 540 -38.49 -70.24 27.26
C PRO A 540 -39.76 -70.35 28.11
N ARG A 541 -40.81 -70.93 27.53
CA ARG A 541 -42.14 -71.09 28.15
C ARG A 541 -42.16 -72.15 29.27
N ARG A 542 -41.15 -73.01 29.30
CA ARG A 542 -40.97 -74.12 30.24
C ARG A 542 -39.48 -74.40 30.43
N LEU A 543 -39.13 -75.15 31.48
CA LEU A 543 -37.78 -75.67 31.67
C LEU A 543 -37.36 -76.53 30.46
N LEU A 544 -36.28 -76.15 29.76
CA LEU A 544 -35.73 -76.88 28.61
C LEU A 544 -34.50 -77.70 29.06
N SER A 545 -34.19 -78.79 28.36
CA SER A 545 -32.92 -79.51 28.57
C SER A 545 -31.74 -78.69 28.04
N PRO A 546 -30.53 -78.78 28.62
CA PRO A 546 -29.36 -78.16 28.01
C PRO A 546 -29.08 -78.75 26.62
N GLY A 547 -28.74 -77.90 25.65
CA GLY A 547 -28.67 -78.27 24.23
C GLY A 547 -28.93 -77.09 23.30
N ASP A 548 -28.68 -77.30 22.00
CA ASP A 548 -28.90 -76.29 20.96
C ASP A 548 -30.33 -76.32 20.43
N TYR A 549 -30.96 -75.15 20.31
CA TYR A 549 -32.31 -74.99 19.77
C TYR A 549 -32.32 -73.95 18.65
N GLY A 550 -32.51 -74.39 17.40
CA GLY A 550 -32.93 -73.49 16.33
C GLY A 550 -34.37 -73.03 16.58
N VAL A 551 -34.59 -71.72 16.68
CA VAL A 551 -35.91 -71.11 16.91
C VAL A 551 -36.31 -70.33 15.65
N LEU A 552 -37.27 -70.86 14.88
CA LEU A 552 -37.82 -70.19 13.71
C LEU A 552 -38.88 -69.16 14.12
N MET A 553 -38.66 -67.92 13.71
CA MET A 553 -39.49 -66.76 13.99
C MET A 553 -39.79 -66.01 12.69
N ARG A 554 -41.04 -65.65 12.47
CA ARG A 554 -41.44 -64.67 11.47
C ARG A 554 -41.45 -63.29 12.09
N ILE A 555 -40.88 -62.31 11.44
CA ILE A 555 -40.89 -60.92 11.90
C ILE A 555 -41.66 -60.09 10.89
N TYR A 556 -42.64 -59.35 11.37
CA TYR A 556 -43.36 -58.31 10.65
C TYR A 556 -42.87 -56.94 11.10
N ASP A 557 -42.87 -55.98 10.19
CA ASP A 557 -42.62 -54.55 10.42
C ASP A 557 -43.95 -53.80 10.70
N ALA A 558 -44.02 -52.49 10.41
CA ALA A 558 -45.27 -51.73 10.46
C ALA A 558 -46.13 -51.89 9.19
N GLY A 559 -45.52 -52.04 8.00
CA GLY A 559 -46.22 -52.24 6.72
C GLY A 559 -46.80 -53.64 6.51
N MET A 560 -46.51 -54.59 7.42
CA MET A 560 -46.84 -56.02 7.35
C MET A 560 -46.04 -56.81 6.29
N LEU A 561 -44.93 -56.29 5.79
CA LEU A 561 -43.93 -57.10 5.09
C LEU A 561 -43.19 -57.97 6.13
N TYR A 562 -42.60 -59.11 5.71
CA TYR A 562 -42.07 -60.06 6.68
C TYR A 562 -40.89 -60.90 6.19
N GLN A 563 -40.04 -61.28 7.15
CA GLN A 563 -38.97 -62.24 6.95
C GLN A 563 -39.06 -63.39 7.97
N ASP A 564 -38.80 -64.62 7.50
CA ASP A 564 -38.59 -65.78 8.37
C ASP A 564 -37.11 -65.89 8.75
N SER A 565 -36.80 -65.76 10.04
CA SER A 565 -35.45 -65.76 10.59
C SER A 565 -35.27 -66.89 11.63
N THR A 566 -34.08 -67.47 11.68
CA THR A 566 -33.71 -68.55 12.61
C THR A 566 -32.66 -68.08 13.60
N LEU A 567 -32.99 -68.06 14.88
CA LEU A 567 -32.03 -67.81 15.96
C LEU A 567 -31.55 -69.15 16.53
N GLU A 568 -30.23 -69.38 16.55
CA GLU A 568 -29.64 -70.51 17.27
C GLU A 568 -29.52 -70.17 18.76
N VAL A 569 -30.25 -70.87 19.63
CA VAL A 569 -30.27 -70.62 21.07
C VAL A 569 -29.60 -71.77 21.83
N GLU A 570 -28.44 -71.50 22.41
CA GLU A 570 -27.66 -72.43 23.23
C GLU A 570 -28.19 -72.44 24.67
N VAL A 571 -28.78 -73.54 25.14
CA VAL A 571 -29.31 -73.66 26.51
C VAL A 571 -28.26 -74.30 27.42
N CYS A 572 -27.79 -73.52 28.39
CA CYS A 572 -26.68 -73.81 29.29
C CYS A 572 -27.15 -74.31 30.66
N HIS A 573 -26.39 -75.18 31.34
CA HIS A 573 -26.67 -75.56 32.73
C HIS A 573 -26.16 -74.50 33.72
N CYS A 574 -26.84 -73.36 33.78
CA CYS A 574 -26.59 -72.28 34.72
C CYS A 574 -27.89 -71.72 35.31
N GLN A 575 -27.79 -70.66 36.13
CA GLN A 575 -28.91 -69.93 36.72
C GLN A 575 -28.76 -68.42 36.47
N GLY A 576 -29.82 -67.75 36.01
CA GLY A 576 -29.80 -66.30 35.74
C GLY A 576 -29.27 -65.96 34.35
N ALA A 577 -28.25 -65.09 34.29
CA ALA A 577 -27.58 -64.69 33.05
C ALA A 577 -26.38 -65.61 32.73
N VAL A 578 -26.13 -65.86 31.44
CA VAL A 578 -25.02 -66.72 31.00
C VAL A 578 -23.69 -65.98 31.09
N SER A 579 -22.75 -66.52 31.88
CA SER A 579 -21.35 -66.06 31.93
C SER A 579 -20.44 -66.92 31.05
N THR A 580 -20.60 -68.24 31.09
CA THR A 580 -19.96 -69.22 30.20
C THR A 580 -20.92 -70.38 29.96
N CYS A 581 -21.08 -70.79 28.70
CA CYS A 581 -21.82 -72.02 28.39
C CYS A 581 -20.88 -73.22 28.44
N PHE A 582 -21.39 -74.35 28.93
CA PHE A 582 -20.70 -75.64 28.86
C PHE A 582 -21.73 -76.75 28.65
N ILE A 583 -22.06 -77.02 27.39
CA ILE A 583 -22.81 -78.21 27.00
C ILE A 583 -21.81 -79.36 26.85
N PRO A 584 -21.82 -80.37 27.75
CA PRO A 584 -20.95 -81.53 27.61
C PRO A 584 -21.41 -82.36 26.41
N HIS A 585 -20.82 -82.07 25.24
CA HIS A 585 -21.01 -82.86 24.04
C HIS A 585 -20.61 -84.31 24.32
N PRO A 586 -21.50 -85.31 24.18
CA PRO A 586 -21.07 -86.69 24.19
C PRO A 586 -20.13 -86.87 22.99
N GLU A 587 -18.90 -87.32 23.27
CA GLU A 587 -17.75 -87.25 22.34
C GLU A 587 -18.14 -87.50 20.89
N SER A 588 -18.20 -86.42 20.09
CA SER A 588 -18.35 -86.50 18.65
C SER A 588 -17.12 -87.22 18.12
N ARG A 589 -17.22 -88.55 17.94
CA ARG A 589 -16.10 -89.47 17.68
C ARG A 589 -15.11 -88.84 16.71
N THR A 590 -14.02 -88.32 17.24
CA THR A 590 -12.88 -87.89 16.46
C THR A 590 -12.31 -89.15 15.84
N HIS A 591 -12.67 -89.38 14.57
CA HIS A 591 -12.09 -90.42 13.75
C HIS A 591 -10.61 -90.07 13.61
N VAL A 592 -9.80 -90.57 14.56
CA VAL A 592 -8.37 -90.32 14.62
C VAL A 592 -7.80 -90.75 13.27
N PRO A 593 -7.33 -89.80 12.42
CA PRO A 593 -6.87 -90.17 11.10
C PRO A 593 -5.57 -90.93 11.31
N SER A 594 -5.60 -92.25 11.16
CA SER A 594 -4.37 -93.06 11.25
C SER A 594 -3.37 -92.52 10.22
N LEU A 595 -2.06 -92.57 10.51
CA LEU A 595 -1.04 -91.91 9.68
C LEU A 595 -1.13 -92.26 8.18
N ALA A 596 -1.69 -93.42 7.83
CA ALA A 596 -1.99 -93.82 6.46
C ALA A 596 -2.93 -92.84 5.71
N THR A 597 -3.90 -92.24 6.39
CA THR A 597 -4.91 -91.34 5.78
C THR A 597 -4.35 -89.95 5.43
N ALA A 598 -3.44 -89.41 6.25
CA ALA A 598 -2.71 -88.18 5.90
C ALA A 598 -1.78 -88.40 4.69
N VAL A 599 -1.11 -89.56 4.63
CA VAL A 599 -0.27 -89.95 3.48
C VAL A 599 -1.12 -90.18 2.22
N LEU A 600 -2.28 -90.84 2.33
CA LEU A 600 -3.24 -90.98 1.23
C LEU A 600 -3.77 -89.62 0.75
N GLY A 601 -4.10 -88.69 1.65
CA GLY A 601 -4.50 -87.33 1.30
C GLY A 601 -3.41 -86.56 0.56
N ALA A 602 -2.15 -86.65 1.02
CA ALA A 602 -1.01 -86.04 0.33
C ALA A 602 -0.77 -86.66 -1.06
N ILE A 603 -0.83 -87.99 -1.19
CA ILE A 603 -0.71 -88.69 -2.48
C ILE A 603 -1.85 -88.29 -3.43
N PHE A 604 -3.09 -88.20 -2.94
CA PHE A 604 -4.24 -87.79 -3.76
C PHE A 604 -4.15 -86.32 -4.18
N GLY A 605 -3.67 -85.45 -3.29
CA GLY A 605 -3.36 -84.05 -3.61
C GLY A 605 -2.28 -83.91 -4.68
N ILE A 606 -1.18 -84.66 -4.57
CA ILE A 606 -0.10 -84.69 -5.57
C ILE A 606 -0.61 -85.25 -6.91
N LEU A 607 -1.45 -86.28 -6.90
CA LEU A 607 -2.11 -86.82 -8.10
C LEU A 607 -3.07 -85.81 -8.74
N LEU A 608 -3.84 -85.05 -7.95
CA LEU A 608 -4.71 -83.99 -8.45
C LEU A 608 -3.90 -82.85 -9.07
N LEU A 609 -2.78 -82.46 -8.44
CA LEU A 609 -1.89 -81.42 -8.94
C LEU A 609 -1.17 -81.87 -10.23
N LEU A 610 -0.73 -83.13 -10.31
CA LEU A 610 -0.23 -83.74 -11.55
C LEU A 610 -1.30 -83.82 -12.63
N LEU A 611 -2.55 -84.11 -12.30
CA LEU A 611 -3.65 -84.19 -13.27
C LEU A 611 -4.03 -82.79 -13.79
N LEU A 612 -4.03 -81.77 -12.93
CA LEU A 612 -4.18 -80.37 -13.33
C LEU A 612 -3.00 -79.89 -14.19
N LEU A 613 -1.76 -80.25 -13.83
CA LEU A 613 -0.57 -79.97 -14.64
C LEU A 613 -0.65 -80.65 -16.01
N LEU A 614 -1.09 -81.91 -16.06
CA LEU A 614 -1.31 -82.65 -17.31
C LEU A 614 -2.45 -82.07 -18.16
N LEU A 615 -3.53 -81.54 -17.55
CA LEU A 615 -4.57 -80.81 -18.27
C LEU A 615 -4.04 -79.49 -18.83
N PHE A 616 -3.25 -78.74 -18.06
CA PHE A 616 -2.63 -77.49 -18.49
C PHE A 616 -1.62 -77.71 -19.64
N LEU A 617 -0.77 -78.74 -19.53
CA LEU A 617 0.17 -79.14 -20.57
C LEU A 617 -0.52 -79.73 -21.82
N ARG A 618 -1.69 -80.37 -21.66
CA ARG A 618 -2.52 -80.87 -22.78
C ARG A 618 -3.36 -79.78 -23.45
N GLY A 619 -3.46 -78.60 -22.85
CA GLY A 619 -4.19 -77.45 -23.39
C GLY A 619 -3.39 -76.55 -24.36
N ARG A 620 -2.11 -76.86 -24.65
CA ARG A 620 -1.22 -75.96 -25.41
C ARG A 620 -0.38 -76.62 -26.53
N THR A 621 -1.04 -77.38 -27.40
CA THR A 621 -0.63 -77.70 -28.78
C THR A 621 -1.89 -78.07 -29.59
N THR A 622 -2.11 -77.69 -30.85
CA THR A 622 -1.33 -76.91 -31.84
C THR A 622 -2.25 -76.53 -33.02
N GLU A 623 -1.99 -75.38 -33.69
CA GLU A 623 -2.23 -75.18 -35.15
C GLU A 623 -3.72 -75.17 -35.64
N LYS A 624 -4.14 -74.68 -36.83
CA LYS A 624 -3.55 -73.94 -37.98
C LYS A 624 -4.70 -73.31 -38.81
N GLU A 625 -4.56 -72.42 -39.82
CA GLU A 625 -3.48 -71.62 -40.44
C GLU A 625 -4.15 -70.35 -41.07
N ALA A 626 -3.40 -69.40 -41.63
CA ALA A 626 -3.91 -68.37 -42.56
C ALA A 626 -3.75 -68.80 -44.04
N PRO A 627 -4.44 -68.14 -45.00
CA PRO A 627 -3.70 -67.36 -46.01
C PRO A 627 -4.21 -65.90 -46.14
N LEU A 628 -3.38 -64.87 -46.40
CA LEU A 628 -2.74 -64.45 -47.69
C LEU A 628 -3.76 -64.03 -48.77
N LEU A 629 -3.61 -62.98 -49.60
CA LEU A 629 -2.63 -61.87 -49.78
C LEU A 629 -3.42 -60.69 -50.48
N GLU A 630 -2.92 -59.54 -50.97
CA GLU A 630 -1.59 -59.04 -51.38
C GLU A 630 -1.56 -57.48 -51.38
N ASP A 631 -0.35 -56.90 -51.35
CA ASP A 631 0.12 -55.67 -52.05
C ASP A 631 -0.08 -54.23 -51.49
N VAL A 632 0.85 -53.26 -51.66
CA VAL A 632 2.21 -53.26 -52.28
C VAL A 632 3.15 -52.17 -51.68
N VAL A 633 4.47 -52.45 -51.65
CA VAL A 633 5.68 -51.56 -51.65
C VAL A 633 5.70 -50.17 -50.93
N ARG A 634 6.55 -50.11 -49.89
CA ARG A 634 7.58 -49.10 -49.48
C ARG A 634 7.64 -47.69 -50.11
N ASP A 635 8.03 -46.70 -49.29
CA ASP A 635 9.41 -46.13 -49.23
C ASP A 635 9.55 -45.17 -48.02
N ASN A 636 10.57 -45.32 -47.15
CA ASN A 636 11.88 -44.61 -47.08
C ASN A 636 11.78 -43.12 -46.66
N ILE A 637 12.69 -42.47 -45.90
CA ILE A 637 13.90 -42.78 -45.09
C ILE A 637 14.21 -41.46 -44.31
N PHE A 638 14.85 -41.49 -43.13
CA PHE A 638 16.03 -40.67 -42.75
C PHE A 638 16.54 -41.01 -41.33
N TYR A 639 17.62 -40.35 -40.88
CA TYR A 639 18.59 -40.87 -39.89
C TYR A 639 18.63 -40.05 -38.58
N TYR A 640 19.10 -40.73 -37.52
CA TYR A 640 19.91 -40.28 -36.36
C TYR A 640 20.42 -38.81 -36.37
N ASP A 641 20.53 -38.08 -35.25
CA ASP A 641 21.08 -38.46 -33.93
C ASP A 641 20.44 -37.70 -32.73
N GLU A 642 21.00 -37.93 -31.52
CA GLU A 642 20.85 -37.22 -30.23
C GLU A 642 19.71 -37.63 -29.26
N GLU A 643 20.04 -37.53 -27.96
CA GLU A 643 19.25 -37.76 -26.72
C GLU A 643 18.49 -39.11 -26.57
N GLY A 644 18.84 -40.00 -25.64
CA GLY A 644 19.91 -39.98 -24.64
C GLY A 644 19.62 -40.94 -23.48
N GLY A 645 20.08 -42.20 -23.55
CA GLY A 645 19.86 -43.18 -22.48
C GLY A 645 20.98 -43.16 -21.44
N GLY A 646 20.62 -43.05 -20.15
CA GLY A 646 21.59 -43.15 -19.05
C GLY A 646 21.02 -42.73 -17.68
N GLU A 647 20.52 -43.69 -16.90
CA GLU A 647 20.36 -43.53 -15.45
C GLU A 647 21.72 -43.77 -14.76
N GLU A 648 22.59 -42.76 -14.70
CA GLU A 648 23.69 -42.70 -13.71
C GLU A 648 24.29 -41.27 -13.63
N ASP A 649 24.81 -40.92 -12.44
CA ASP A 649 25.61 -39.73 -12.11
C ASP A 649 25.10 -38.32 -12.51
N GLN A 650 24.27 -37.73 -11.63
CA GLN A 650 24.44 -36.32 -11.25
C GLN A 650 24.59 -36.18 -9.73
N GLN A 651 25.84 -35.98 -9.28
CA GLN A 651 26.15 -35.62 -7.90
C GLN A 651 25.92 -34.11 -7.72
N TYR A 652 24.95 -33.73 -6.91
CA TYR A 652 24.69 -32.32 -6.58
C TYR A 652 25.84 -31.73 -5.76
N ASP A 653 26.48 -30.67 -6.27
CA ASP A 653 27.48 -29.92 -5.52
C ASP A 653 26.83 -29.04 -4.44
N LEU A 654 26.86 -29.52 -3.20
CA LEU A 654 26.34 -28.83 -2.02
C LEU A 654 27.21 -27.64 -1.55
N SER A 655 28.25 -27.24 -2.30
CA SER A 655 29.06 -26.05 -2.02
C SER A 655 28.26 -24.73 -2.11
N GLN A 656 27.23 -24.68 -2.96
CA GLN A 656 26.36 -23.51 -3.11
C GLN A 656 25.56 -23.17 -1.84
N LEU A 657 25.25 -24.17 -1.01
CA LEU A 657 24.54 -23.99 0.26
C LEU A 657 25.43 -23.51 1.42
N HIS A 658 26.75 -23.37 1.21
CA HIS A 658 27.71 -22.99 2.25
C HIS A 658 28.30 -21.57 2.10
N ARG A 659 27.66 -20.70 1.31
CA ARG A 659 28.01 -19.26 1.26
C ARG A 659 27.47 -18.51 2.47
N GLY A 660 28.21 -18.58 3.58
CA GLY A 660 27.93 -17.76 4.78
C GLY A 660 28.99 -17.83 5.89
N LEU A 661 29.81 -18.89 5.94
CA LEU A 661 30.78 -19.12 7.01
C LEU A 661 32.15 -19.52 6.46
N ASP A 662 32.99 -18.53 6.14
CA ASP A 662 34.40 -18.59 6.55
C ASP A 662 35.11 -17.20 6.51
N SER A 663 36.12 -17.08 7.36
CA SER A 663 36.88 -15.89 7.78
C SER A 663 37.14 -14.72 6.78
N HIS A 664 36.67 -13.52 7.16
CA HIS A 664 37.42 -12.24 7.39
C HIS A 664 38.49 -11.72 6.36
N PRO A 665 38.59 -10.38 6.14
CA PRO A 665 38.83 -9.42 7.25
C PRO A 665 38.19 -8.01 7.18
N SER A 666 38.45 -7.23 8.24
CA SER A 666 38.39 -5.76 8.35
C SER A 666 37.04 -5.03 8.35
N VAL A 667 36.20 -5.31 9.35
CA VAL A 667 35.46 -4.25 10.08
C VAL A 667 35.63 -4.52 11.58
N PHE A 668 35.93 -3.49 12.37
CA PHE A 668 35.93 -3.59 13.83
C PHE A 668 34.49 -3.50 14.35
N CYS A 669 34.00 -4.58 14.98
CA CYS A 669 32.86 -4.47 15.89
C CYS A 669 33.39 -4.26 17.32
N THR A 670 32.73 -3.42 18.10
CA THR A 670 33.02 -3.23 19.53
C THR A 670 31.93 -3.93 20.35
N ASP A 671 32.30 -4.99 21.06
CA ASP A 671 31.39 -5.78 21.89
C ASP A 671 30.88 -4.97 23.10
N VAL A 672 29.79 -4.25 22.90
CA VAL A 672 28.94 -3.75 23.99
C VAL A 672 27.95 -4.85 24.33
N LEU A 673 28.19 -5.56 25.43
CA LEU A 673 27.27 -6.55 25.97
C LEU A 673 25.86 -5.94 26.13
N PRO A 674 24.81 -6.53 25.54
CA PRO A 674 23.44 -6.13 25.83
C PRO A 674 23.16 -6.27 27.32
N ILE A 675 22.61 -5.23 27.93
CA ILE A 675 22.10 -5.30 29.31
C ILE A 675 20.96 -6.29 29.30
N GLY A 676 21.07 -7.37 30.08
CA GLY A 676 20.09 -8.45 30.10
C GLY A 676 18.71 -7.97 30.52
N GLN A 677 17.82 -7.77 29.54
CA GLN A 677 16.41 -7.54 29.79
C GLN A 677 15.78 -8.83 30.31
N THR A 678 15.09 -8.73 31.44
CA THR A 678 14.33 -9.84 32.03
C THR A 678 13.12 -10.15 31.16
N LEU A 679 12.91 -11.41 30.80
CA LEU A 679 11.69 -11.83 30.10
C LEU A 679 10.44 -11.43 30.91
N PRO A 680 9.35 -10.98 30.26
CA PRO A 680 8.08 -10.74 30.94
C PRO A 680 7.55 -12.03 31.57
N LEU A 681 7.07 -11.92 32.80
CA LEU A 681 6.68 -13.07 33.62
C LEU A 681 5.15 -13.20 33.69
N TYR A 682 4.55 -13.78 32.66
CA TYR A 682 3.11 -14.05 32.55
C TYR A 682 2.57 -14.81 33.79
N ARG A 683 1.44 -14.37 34.34
CA ARG A 683 0.78 -15.06 35.47
C ARG A 683 -0.03 -16.23 34.94
N LEU A 684 0.38 -17.46 35.27
CA LEU A 684 -0.31 -18.68 34.82
C LEU A 684 -1.64 -18.98 35.55
N ARG A 685 -1.93 -18.31 36.68
CA ARG A 685 -3.16 -18.45 37.47
C ARG A 685 -3.47 -17.17 38.24
N PRO A 686 -4.76 -16.81 38.45
CA PRO A 686 -5.15 -15.75 39.38
C PRO A 686 -4.81 -16.15 40.83
N GLN A 687 -4.68 -15.16 41.70
CA GLN A 687 -4.55 -15.37 43.14
C GLN A 687 -5.90 -15.72 43.78
N VAL A 688 -5.85 -16.22 45.02
CA VAL A 688 -7.06 -16.51 45.80
C VAL A 688 -7.76 -15.18 46.11
N ASP A 689 -9.07 -15.15 45.88
CA ASP A 689 -9.95 -13.97 46.00
C ASP A 689 -9.67 -12.81 45.01
N GLU A 690 -8.96 -13.06 43.89
CA GLU A 690 -8.77 -12.13 42.77
C GLU A 690 -9.89 -12.27 41.71
N GLU A 691 -10.47 -11.17 41.24
CA GLU A 691 -11.45 -11.20 40.14
C GLU A 691 -10.78 -11.53 38.80
N ILE A 692 -11.36 -12.49 38.06
CA ILE A 692 -10.78 -13.08 36.84
C ILE A 692 -10.54 -12.02 35.74
N GLY A 693 -11.35 -10.96 35.68
CA GLY A 693 -11.17 -9.86 34.72
C GLY A 693 -9.80 -9.17 34.88
N ASN A 694 -9.44 -8.80 36.11
CA ASN A 694 -8.17 -8.13 36.40
C ASN A 694 -6.96 -9.01 36.04
N PHE A 695 -7.08 -10.33 36.25
CA PHE A 695 -6.05 -11.31 35.87
C PHE A 695 -5.87 -11.44 34.35
N ILE A 696 -6.94 -11.27 33.56
CA ILE A 696 -6.88 -11.26 32.10
C ILE A 696 -6.27 -9.94 31.61
N GLU A 697 -6.71 -8.81 32.17
CA GLU A 697 -6.26 -7.47 31.79
C GLU A 697 -4.77 -7.24 32.13
N ASP A 698 -4.30 -7.71 33.30
CA ASP A 698 -2.88 -7.72 33.67
C ASP A 698 -2.02 -8.53 32.67
N ASN A 699 -2.48 -9.72 32.24
CA ASN A 699 -1.72 -10.54 31.30
C ASN A 699 -1.75 -9.98 29.86
N LEU A 700 -2.86 -9.37 29.44
CA LEU A 700 -2.96 -8.67 28.15
C LEU A 700 -2.00 -7.48 28.10
N HIS A 701 -1.98 -6.65 29.14
CA HIS A 701 -1.05 -5.52 29.24
C HIS A 701 0.43 -5.98 29.25
N VAL A 702 0.74 -7.18 29.76
CA VAL A 702 2.09 -7.76 29.67
C VAL A 702 2.43 -8.23 28.25
N ALA A 703 1.47 -8.78 27.51
CA ALA A 703 1.67 -9.20 26.11
C ALA A 703 1.84 -8.02 25.15
N ASP A 704 0.96 -7.01 25.23
CA ASP A 704 1.00 -5.82 24.36
C ASP A 704 2.28 -4.97 24.53
N ASN A 705 3.00 -5.16 25.64
CA ASN A 705 4.25 -4.47 25.96
C ASN A 705 5.47 -5.42 25.92
N ASP A 706 5.36 -6.64 25.37
CA ASP A 706 6.48 -7.57 25.23
C ASP A 706 7.43 -7.15 24.09
N PRO A 707 8.66 -6.67 24.38
CA PRO A 707 9.59 -6.22 23.34
C PRO A 707 10.21 -7.38 22.53
N THR A 708 9.84 -8.63 22.83
CA THR A 708 10.26 -9.82 22.08
C THR A 708 9.16 -10.37 21.16
N ALA A 709 7.96 -9.79 21.17
CA ALA A 709 6.91 -10.12 20.22
C ALA A 709 7.32 -9.74 18.78
N PRO A 710 7.11 -10.62 17.78
CA PRO A 710 7.39 -10.28 16.39
C PRO A 710 6.41 -9.21 15.86
N PRO A 711 6.87 -8.27 15.03
CA PRO A 711 5.97 -7.30 14.40
C PRO A 711 5.00 -8.00 13.44
N TYR A 712 3.73 -7.58 13.46
CA TYR A 712 2.69 -8.09 12.57
C TYR A 712 2.92 -7.67 11.10
N ASP A 713 2.44 -8.53 10.19
CA ASP A 713 2.49 -8.44 8.72
C ASP A 713 3.86 -8.21 8.06
N SER A 714 4.46 -9.34 7.65
CA SER A 714 5.20 -9.40 6.39
C SER A 714 4.53 -10.44 5.47
N LEU A 715 3.85 -9.96 4.42
CA LEU A 715 3.27 -10.82 3.39
C LEU A 715 4.38 -11.48 2.58
N LEU A 716 4.73 -12.72 2.93
CA LEU A 716 5.59 -13.56 2.12
C LEU A 716 4.80 -14.09 0.92
N VAL A 717 5.28 -13.75 -0.27
CA VAL A 717 4.80 -14.33 -1.53
C VAL A 717 5.19 -15.81 -1.53
N PHE A 718 4.20 -16.68 -1.68
CA PHE A 718 4.43 -18.10 -1.95
C PHE A 718 4.59 -18.30 -3.45
N ASP A 719 5.75 -18.83 -3.86
CA ASP A 719 5.99 -19.22 -5.24
C ASP A 719 5.17 -20.46 -5.64
N TYR A 720 4.96 -20.59 -6.94
CA TYR A 720 4.04 -21.52 -7.60
C TYR A 720 4.42 -23.00 -7.41
N GLU A 721 3.69 -23.73 -6.56
CA GLU A 721 3.82 -25.20 -6.46
C GLU A 721 3.19 -25.92 -7.66
N GLY A 722 3.90 -26.93 -8.18
CA GLY A 722 3.48 -27.70 -9.35
C GLY A 722 2.37 -28.73 -9.04
N VAL A 723 1.56 -29.03 -10.06
CA VAL A 723 0.43 -29.98 -9.97
C VAL A 723 0.92 -31.39 -9.59
N GLY A 724 0.67 -31.85 -8.35
CA GLY A 724 1.26 -33.12 -7.91
C GLY A 724 0.86 -33.75 -6.56
N SER A 725 -0.19 -33.34 -5.84
CA SER A 725 -0.69 -34.10 -4.67
C SER A 725 -2.14 -33.79 -4.27
N GLU A 726 -2.93 -34.84 -4.03
CA GLU A 726 -4.28 -34.77 -3.45
C GLU A 726 -4.20 -34.78 -1.91
N ALA A 727 -3.89 -33.63 -1.31
CA ALA A 727 -3.91 -33.45 0.15
C ALA A 727 -4.37 -32.03 0.51
N GLY A 728 -5.66 -31.88 0.87
CA GLY A 728 -6.23 -30.58 1.26
C GLY A 728 -5.64 -30.04 2.56
N SER A 729 -5.19 -28.78 2.54
CA SER A 729 -4.59 -28.12 3.72
C SER A 729 -5.65 -27.73 4.75
N LEU A 730 -5.36 -27.96 6.04
CA LEU A 730 -6.27 -27.69 7.15
C LEU A 730 -5.93 -26.34 7.82
N SER A 731 -6.58 -25.26 7.42
CA SER A 731 -6.43 -23.93 8.08
C SER A 731 -7.63 -22.99 7.86
N SER A 732 -8.76 -23.27 8.54
CA SER A 732 -9.91 -22.36 8.61
C SER A 732 -10.81 -22.65 9.82
N LEU A 733 -10.25 -22.66 11.04
CA LEU A 733 -11.04 -22.77 12.28
C LEU A 733 -11.76 -21.45 12.63
N HIS A 734 -12.72 -21.07 11.80
CA HIS A 734 -13.80 -20.16 12.17
C HIS A 734 -15.04 -21.01 12.45
N SER A 735 -15.08 -21.63 13.64
CA SER A 735 -16.09 -22.64 14.01
C SER A 735 -17.46 -22.01 14.31
N SER A 736 -18.12 -21.56 13.25
CA SER A 736 -19.52 -21.14 13.21
C SER A 736 -20.26 -21.82 12.06
N SER A 737 -19.97 -23.11 11.86
CA SER A 737 -20.84 -24.06 11.15
C SER A 737 -21.68 -24.80 12.19
N SER A 738 -22.96 -25.01 11.90
CA SER A 738 -23.83 -25.91 12.67
C SER A 738 -23.21 -27.30 12.81
N ASP A 739 -23.57 -28.02 13.87
CA ASP A 739 -23.35 -29.46 13.94
C ASP A 739 -23.99 -30.12 12.70
N GLU A 740 -23.18 -30.63 11.77
CA GLU A 740 -23.71 -31.42 10.66
C GLU A 740 -24.29 -32.72 11.23
N GLU A 741 -25.62 -32.86 11.14
CA GLU A 741 -26.33 -34.06 11.55
C GLU A 741 -25.83 -35.28 10.75
N GLN A 742 -24.87 -36.01 11.33
CA GLN A 742 -24.68 -37.42 11.02
C GLN A 742 -26.03 -38.10 11.27
N GLY A 743 -26.72 -38.53 10.21
CA GLY A 743 -28.14 -38.90 10.24
C GLY A 743 -28.49 -40.06 11.18
N PHE A 744 -28.64 -39.77 12.47
CA PHE A 744 -28.97 -40.73 13.52
C PHE A 744 -30.41 -41.27 13.42
N GLN A 745 -31.17 -40.89 12.39
CA GLN A 745 -32.47 -41.47 12.04
C GLN A 745 -32.40 -43.01 11.93
N SER A 746 -31.31 -43.54 11.38
CA SER A 746 -31.05 -44.99 11.30
C SER A 746 -30.84 -45.67 12.67
N LEU A 747 -30.53 -44.93 13.74
CA LEU A 747 -30.42 -45.49 15.09
C LEU A 747 -31.79 -45.90 15.67
N ALA A 748 -32.90 -45.31 15.21
CA ALA A 748 -34.24 -45.70 15.68
C ALA A 748 -34.58 -47.15 15.30
N CYS A 749 -34.34 -47.52 14.03
CA CYS A 749 -34.57 -48.88 13.52
C CYS A 749 -33.42 -49.85 13.86
N SER A 750 -32.32 -49.39 14.49
CA SER A 750 -31.14 -50.19 14.84
C SER A 750 -31.29 -51.11 16.08
N GLY A 751 -32.52 -51.28 16.59
CA GLY A 751 -32.84 -52.28 17.60
C GLY A 751 -32.58 -51.87 19.06
N PRO A 752 -32.93 -52.74 20.03
CA PRO A 752 -33.07 -52.40 21.45
C PRO A 752 -31.78 -51.87 22.09
N ARG A 753 -30.59 -52.27 21.60
CA ARG A 753 -29.30 -51.83 22.14
C ARG A 753 -28.98 -50.37 21.83
N PHE A 754 -29.52 -49.83 20.74
CA PHE A 754 -29.26 -48.47 20.28
C PHE A 754 -30.41 -47.49 20.59
N SER A 755 -31.55 -47.99 21.09
CA SER A 755 -32.68 -47.17 21.58
C SER A 755 -32.26 -45.93 22.38
N ARG A 756 -31.53 -46.11 23.49
CA ARG A 756 -31.03 -45.00 24.32
C ARG A 756 -30.05 -44.05 23.63
N LEU A 757 -29.41 -44.46 22.52
CA LEU A 757 -28.58 -43.57 21.71
C LEU A 757 -29.44 -42.79 20.71
N ALA A 758 -30.43 -43.43 20.08
CA ALA A 758 -31.43 -42.73 19.27
C ALA A 758 -32.19 -41.70 20.12
N ASP A 759 -32.63 -42.07 21.32
CA ASP A 759 -33.30 -41.17 22.27
C ASP A 759 -32.41 -39.99 22.68
N LEU A 760 -31.10 -40.19 22.83
CA LEU A 760 -30.15 -39.13 23.23
C LEU A 760 -29.79 -38.19 22.08
N TYR A 761 -29.64 -38.72 20.86
CA TYR A 761 -29.16 -37.98 19.68
C TYR A 761 -30.29 -37.45 18.77
N MET A 762 -31.56 -37.82 19.01
CA MET A 762 -32.71 -37.28 18.25
C MET A 762 -33.74 -36.52 19.07
N ALA A 763 -33.54 -36.34 20.38
CA ALA A 763 -34.37 -35.47 21.23
C ALA A 763 -34.22 -33.96 20.92
N GLY A 764 -33.46 -33.58 19.89
CA GLY A 764 -33.41 -32.22 19.35
C GLY A 764 -34.33 -31.99 18.14
N ALA A 765 -35.10 -32.99 17.71
CA ALA A 765 -35.89 -32.96 16.47
C ALA A 765 -37.38 -33.30 16.70
N GLU A 766 -38.02 -32.60 17.64
CA GLU A 766 -39.47 -32.60 17.84
C GLU A 766 -40.05 -31.17 17.72
N GLU A 767 -40.84 -30.96 16.66
CA GLU A 767 -41.97 -30.02 16.54
C GLU A 767 -41.77 -28.51 16.82
N ASP A 768 -41.19 -27.77 15.85
CA ASP A 768 -41.51 -26.35 15.62
C ASP A 768 -42.87 -26.22 14.87
N ASP A 769 -44.00 -26.34 15.58
CA ASP A 769 -45.35 -25.91 15.11
C ASP A 769 -46.05 -25.05 16.18
N ASP A 770 -45.40 -23.94 16.53
CA ASP A 770 -45.88 -22.96 17.51
C ASP A 770 -46.96 -22.05 16.86
N THR A 771 -48.11 -22.64 16.51
CA THR A 771 -49.29 -21.93 15.95
C THR A 771 -50.42 -21.70 16.97
N GLU A 772 -50.11 -21.60 18.27
CA GLU A 772 -51.08 -21.24 19.32
C GLU A 772 -51.60 -19.79 19.17
N THR A 773 -52.89 -19.67 18.84
CA THR A 773 -53.58 -18.38 18.70
C THR A 773 -54.06 -17.84 20.05
N LEU A 774 -53.49 -16.72 20.49
CA LEU A 774 -53.89 -16.04 21.74
C LEU A 774 -55.31 -15.43 21.66
N PRO A 775 -56.27 -15.85 22.52
CA PRO A 775 -57.56 -15.18 22.65
C PRO A 775 -57.42 -13.92 23.51
N GLY A 776 -57.96 -12.80 23.02
CA GLY A 776 -57.63 -11.46 23.51
C GLY A 776 -58.12 -11.09 24.92
N LYS A 777 -57.52 -10.02 25.46
CA LYS A 777 -58.05 -9.24 26.58
C LYS A 777 -58.11 -7.77 26.21
N THR A 778 -59.16 -7.11 26.67
CA THR A 778 -59.54 -5.73 26.33
C THR A 778 -58.78 -4.69 27.13
N GLU A 779 -58.50 -3.54 26.49
CA GLU A 779 -58.51 -2.15 26.98
C GLU A 779 -57.99 -1.83 28.41
N TRP A 780 -57.18 -0.78 28.56
CA TRP A 780 -57.69 0.57 28.94
C TRP A 780 -56.52 1.57 29.11
N VAL A 781 -56.75 2.81 28.64
CA VAL A 781 -55.85 4.00 28.66
C VAL A 781 -54.69 3.94 27.67
#